data_AF-A0AAE1V0Y2-F1
#
_entry.id   AF-A0AAE1V0Y2-F1
#
_cell.length_a   1.000
_cell.length_b   1.000
_cell.length_c   1.000
_cell.angle_alpha   90.00
_cell.angle_beta   90.00
_cell.angle_gamma   90.00
#
_symmetry.space_group_name_H-M   'P 1'
#
loop_
_entity.id
_entity.type
_entity.pdbx_description
1 polymer ?
#
loop_
_entity_poly.entity_id
_entity_poly.type
_entity_poly.pdbx_seq_one_letter_code
_entity_poly.pdbx_strand_id
1 'polypeptide(L)'
;MNPSLLLQPTTITTTFLNPTPLRLSPKRRRHLRYRLSSTVRSSSSVPDKPKPDVFGGKKELTTIQSLVDAMSPPIRIATSALVFAGAIAAGYGLGVRFGGGSRNAGLGGAIALGAAGAGAAYALYSCVPEVAAINLHNYVADFEDPAALNKQDIEAIANKYGVNKQNEAFNAELRDIYCRRGSRYVSAVLPTGTEELRGNEVYTIIKFKNALGIDDPDAADMHMEIGRRIFRQRLETGDRDGDMEQRRAFQKLIYVSTLVFGEASAFLLPWKRVFKVTDSQVEVAVRDNAQRLYASKLKSVERDIDVNQLVSLREAQLAYRLSDELADEMFKEHARKLVEENISIAVGILKSRTRATESTRVIEELHKILSFNNLLISLKNHADASRFAPGIGPVSLVGGEYDGDRKMDDLKLLYRAYVTDSLSSGRMEEDKENLNFSLLFSYAFVGLSHVKHNGQEVKGTYSFSFIQLQYLAALNQLKKIFGLGRREAETMTLDVTSKVYRKRLAQAVTSGELEAAESKAAYLQNLCEELNFDPQKALEIHEEIYRQKLQQLVADGELGDEDMKALERLQVMLCVPKQTVEAAHADICGSLFEKVVKEAIAAGIDGYDSEIQKSVRKAAYGLRLTREVAMTIASKAVRKIFISYIQRARGAGGRTESAKELKKMIAFNSLVVSQLVADIKGESSDTPPEETQKEQVEQTDEEDEEWESLQSLRKVKPSKDTLRKEIQTEITLKDDLPERDRTDLYKTYLLFCLTGQVTRIPFGAQITTKKDDSEYVLLSQLGSILGLTDKEIVEVHRSLAEQAFRQQAEVILADGQLTKVRMEQLNELQKNVGLPPQYAQNIIKSITTTKLAAALETAVGQGRLSIKEIRELKESSVDINTMISESLRENLFKKTVDDIFSSGTGEFDGAEVYENIPRDLNINADKAKKVVHELARSRLSNSLIQAVSLLRQRNHKALVSSLNDLLACDKAVPSTPLSWEVPEELADLFIIYVKSDPPPEKLSRLQYLLDISDSTAETLRAMKDKALPNGAAGEEEFVF
;
A
#
# COMPACT_ATOMS: atom_id res chain seq x y z
N MET A 1 -30.03 -21.07 15.75
CA MET A 1 -29.06 -22.08 16.23
C MET A 1 -27.92 -21.36 16.94
N ASN A 2 -27.25 -22.01 17.90
CA ASN A 2 -26.42 -21.32 18.91
C ASN A 2 -25.01 -20.89 18.43
N PRO A 3 -24.39 -19.89 19.10
CA PRO A 3 -23.07 -19.33 18.78
C PRO A 3 -21.94 -19.72 19.76
N SER A 4 -20.73 -19.20 19.51
CA SER A 4 -19.50 -19.24 20.33
C SER A 4 -18.48 -18.26 19.72
N LEU A 5 -17.54 -17.57 20.40
CA LEU A 5 -17.19 -17.32 21.81
C LEU A 5 -16.56 -15.90 21.87
N LEU A 6 -16.90 -15.01 22.82
CA LEU A 6 -16.12 -14.58 24.02
C LEU A 6 -14.71 -13.97 23.78
N LEU A 7 -14.22 -12.92 24.50
CA LEU A 7 -14.64 -12.33 25.80
C LEU A 7 -14.62 -10.78 25.84
N GLN A 8 -15.56 -10.21 26.62
CA GLN A 8 -15.34 -9.08 27.54
C GLN A 8 -15.94 -9.48 28.92
N PRO A 9 -15.36 -9.08 30.07
CA PRO A 9 -15.97 -9.32 31.37
C PRO A 9 -16.75 -8.10 31.90
N THR A 10 -17.96 -8.34 32.39
CA THR A 10 -18.90 -7.36 32.95
C THR A 10 -18.77 -7.20 34.47
N THR A 11 -19.38 -6.12 34.96
CA THR A 11 -19.73 -5.87 36.38
C THR A 11 -20.43 -7.04 37.06
N ILE A 12 -20.13 -7.24 38.35
CA ILE A 12 -20.89 -8.12 39.26
C ILE A 12 -21.42 -7.31 40.44
N THR A 13 -22.73 -7.37 40.67
CA THR A 13 -23.40 -6.99 41.91
C THR A 13 -23.70 -8.25 42.73
N THR A 14 -23.44 -8.22 44.04
CA THR A 14 -23.92 -9.24 44.98
C THR A 14 -24.51 -8.61 46.22
N THR A 15 -25.76 -8.93 46.50
CA THR A 15 -26.48 -8.65 47.74
C THR A 15 -25.88 -9.44 48.91
N PHE A 16 -25.76 -8.83 50.08
CA PHE A 16 -25.61 -9.56 51.35
C PHE A 16 -26.49 -8.97 52.45
N LEU A 17 -27.03 -9.88 53.26
CA LEU A 17 -28.05 -9.65 54.28
C LEU A 17 -27.44 -9.32 55.65
N ASN A 18 -28.24 -8.71 56.52
CA ASN A 18 -27.96 -8.54 57.95
C ASN A 18 -27.60 -9.88 58.63
N PRO A 19 -26.83 -9.80 59.74
CA PRO A 19 -27.37 -10.36 60.98
C PRO A 19 -27.35 -9.37 62.16
N THR A 20 -28.42 -9.42 62.97
CA THR A 20 -28.55 -8.74 64.26
C THR A 20 -27.70 -9.42 65.36
N PRO A 21 -27.40 -8.72 66.48
CA PRO A 21 -26.35 -9.14 67.40
C PRO A 21 -26.82 -10.09 68.52
N LEU A 22 -25.93 -10.99 68.95
CA LEU A 22 -26.05 -11.68 70.23
C LEU A 22 -25.35 -10.90 71.35
N ARG A 23 -25.92 -11.02 72.56
CA ARG A 23 -25.82 -10.01 73.62
C ARG A 23 -25.37 -10.66 74.94
N LEU A 24 -24.20 -10.28 75.44
CA LEU A 24 -23.84 -10.50 76.85
C LEU A 24 -23.22 -9.24 77.46
N SER A 25 -23.61 -8.99 78.71
CA SER A 25 -23.35 -7.79 79.52
C SER A 25 -23.31 -8.23 80.99
N PRO A 26 -23.06 -7.37 82.00
CA PRO A 26 -22.34 -6.09 82.06
C PRO A 26 -21.29 -6.07 83.19
N LYS A 27 -20.59 -4.93 83.41
CA LYS A 27 -20.40 -4.40 84.78
C LYS A 27 -20.19 -2.87 84.78
N ARG A 28 -20.93 -2.19 85.66
CA ARG A 28 -21.02 -0.73 85.82
C ARG A 28 -19.87 -0.15 86.66
N ARG A 29 -19.50 1.11 86.41
CA ARG A 29 -19.49 2.29 87.32
C ARG A 29 -18.62 3.42 86.69
N ARG A 30 -18.89 4.73 86.82
CA ARG A 30 -20.07 5.52 87.28
C ARG A 30 -19.80 7.03 86.98
N HIS A 31 -20.80 7.76 86.46
CA HIS A 31 -20.93 9.24 86.46
C HIS A 31 -19.81 10.04 85.73
N LEU A 32 -20.00 11.31 85.31
CA LEU A 32 -21.08 12.29 85.55
C LEU A 32 -21.44 13.04 84.25
N ARG A 33 -22.67 13.56 84.13
CA ARG A 33 -23.08 14.47 83.03
C ARG A 33 -22.79 15.92 83.42
N TYR A 34 -22.49 16.79 82.45
CA TYR A 34 -23.17 18.08 82.36
C TYR A 34 -23.60 18.36 80.91
N ARG A 35 -24.73 19.06 80.78
CA ARG A 35 -25.42 19.37 79.53
C ARG A 35 -25.84 20.83 79.61
N LEU A 36 -25.43 21.67 78.68
CA LEU A 36 -26.02 22.99 78.48
C LEU A 36 -26.19 23.25 76.98
N SER A 37 -27.34 23.79 76.62
CA SER A 37 -27.79 24.01 75.25
C SER A 37 -27.31 25.36 74.72
N SER A 38 -26.98 25.44 73.43
CA SER A 38 -26.83 26.72 72.72
C SER A 38 -28.03 26.96 71.81
N THR A 39 -28.88 27.93 72.18
CA THR A 39 -29.97 28.42 71.32
C THR A 39 -29.41 29.29 70.20
N VAL A 40 -29.86 29.06 68.97
CA VAL A 40 -29.53 29.92 67.82
C VAL A 40 -30.29 31.25 67.91
N ARG A 41 -29.58 32.37 67.71
CA ARG A 41 -30.20 33.62 67.25
C ARG A 41 -29.23 34.38 66.35
N SER A 42 -29.62 34.57 65.09
CA SER A 42 -28.85 35.32 64.10
C SER A 42 -29.11 36.82 64.21
N SER A 43 -28.07 37.63 64.14
CA SER A 43 -28.16 39.04 63.70
C SER A 43 -26.84 39.48 63.08
N SER A 44 -26.92 40.12 61.93
CA SER A 44 -25.80 40.50 61.07
C SER A 44 -25.00 41.69 61.59
N SER A 45 -23.68 41.53 61.68
CA SER A 45 -22.70 42.58 61.42
C SER A 45 -21.35 41.94 61.10
N VAL A 46 -20.56 42.56 60.22
CA VAL A 46 -19.18 42.15 59.96
C VAL A 46 -18.27 42.93 60.89
N PRO A 47 -17.46 42.24 61.71
CA PRO A 47 -16.14 42.72 62.09
C PRO A 47 -15.06 41.85 61.41
N ASP A 48 -13.87 42.42 61.24
CA ASP A 48 -12.68 41.71 60.77
C ASP A 48 -12.49 40.38 61.54
N LYS A 49 -12.18 39.32 60.81
CA LYS A 49 -11.67 38.10 61.43
C LYS A 49 -10.25 38.40 61.95
N PRO A 50 -9.99 38.38 63.27
CA PRO A 50 -8.60 38.34 63.72
C PRO A 50 -7.94 37.09 63.14
N LYS A 51 -6.67 37.20 62.72
CA LYS A 51 -5.88 36.02 62.33
C LYS A 51 -5.96 35.00 63.49
N PRO A 52 -6.18 33.71 63.20
CA PRO A 52 -6.29 32.73 64.27
C PRO A 52 -4.95 32.67 65.02
N ASP A 53 -5.00 33.00 66.31
CA ASP A 53 -3.87 32.92 67.24
C ASP A 53 -3.15 31.58 67.03
N VAL A 54 -1.92 31.65 66.49
CA VAL A 54 -1.20 30.48 65.98
C VAL A 54 -0.79 29.55 67.12
N PHE A 55 -0.56 30.13 68.31
CA PHE A 55 -0.08 29.42 69.47
C PHE A 55 -1.14 29.28 70.57
N GLY A 56 -1.99 30.28 70.83
CA GLY A 56 -3.01 30.20 71.88
C GLY A 56 -2.47 30.51 73.27
N GLY A 57 -3.37 30.94 74.17
CA GLY A 57 -3.05 31.56 75.45
C GLY A 57 -2.22 30.75 76.47
N LYS A 58 -1.70 31.48 77.48
CA LYS A 58 -0.78 31.00 78.51
C LYS A 58 -1.44 30.02 79.50
N LYS A 59 -0.64 29.10 80.04
CA LYS A 59 -0.99 28.18 81.14
C LYS A 59 -0.59 28.79 82.49
N GLU A 60 -1.48 28.72 83.48
CA GLU A 60 -1.23 29.19 84.85
C GLU A 60 -0.44 28.17 85.68
N LEU A 61 0.43 28.65 86.58
CA LEU A 61 1.18 27.84 87.54
C LEU A 61 0.40 27.71 88.86
N THR A 62 0.37 26.51 89.45
CA THR A 62 -0.20 26.32 90.79
C THR A 62 0.71 26.90 91.89
N THR A 63 0.18 27.07 93.11
CA THR A 63 0.87 27.78 94.23
C THR A 63 2.19 27.14 94.68
N ILE A 64 2.36 25.82 94.46
CA ILE A 64 3.62 25.10 94.75
C ILE A 64 4.58 25.20 93.55
N GLN A 65 4.03 25.18 92.33
CA GLN A 65 4.79 25.31 91.09
C GLN A 65 5.41 26.71 90.92
N SER A 66 4.73 27.79 91.36
CA SER A 66 5.31 29.15 91.37
C SER A 66 6.45 29.32 92.37
N LEU A 67 6.40 28.64 93.52
CA LEU A 67 7.51 28.61 94.49
C LEU A 67 8.74 27.88 93.92
N VAL A 68 8.51 26.78 93.19
CA VAL A 68 9.59 26.06 92.47
C VAL A 68 10.18 26.93 91.36
N ASP A 69 9.35 27.68 90.63
CA ASP A 69 9.79 28.57 89.54
C ASP A 69 10.75 29.67 90.01
N ALA A 70 10.50 30.23 91.20
CA ALA A 70 11.32 31.29 91.80
C ALA A 70 12.72 30.83 92.29
N MET A 71 12.98 29.53 92.41
CA MET A 71 14.26 28.98 92.90
C MET A 71 15.15 28.44 91.78
N SER A 72 16.45 28.73 91.80
CA SER A 72 17.44 28.14 90.88
C SER A 72 17.88 26.72 91.31
N PRO A 73 18.46 25.88 90.43
CA PRO A 73 18.79 24.50 90.76
C PRO A 73 19.69 24.30 92.00
N PRO A 74 20.76 25.09 92.23
CA PRO A 74 21.55 24.98 93.46
C PRO A 74 20.75 25.36 94.71
N ILE A 75 19.87 26.36 94.60
CA ILE A 75 19.01 26.81 95.70
C ILE A 75 17.97 25.74 96.02
N ARG A 76 17.37 25.06 95.03
CA ARG A 76 16.42 23.95 95.25
C ARG A 76 17.07 22.77 95.99
N ILE A 77 18.32 22.44 95.68
CA ILE A 77 19.06 21.38 96.39
C ILE A 77 19.40 21.82 97.82
N ALA A 78 19.81 23.07 98.02
CA ALA A 78 20.08 23.61 99.35
C ALA A 78 18.82 23.70 100.23
N THR A 79 17.68 24.16 99.69
CA THR A 79 16.43 24.27 100.46
C THR A 79 15.81 22.92 100.77
N SER A 80 15.85 21.95 99.85
CA SER A 80 15.40 20.58 100.14
C SER A 80 16.29 19.87 101.18
N ALA A 81 17.61 20.05 101.12
CA ALA A 81 18.53 19.55 102.15
C ALA A 81 18.27 20.21 103.52
N LEU A 82 18.00 21.51 103.56
CA LEU A 82 17.63 22.23 104.79
C LEU A 82 16.27 21.78 105.36
N VAL A 83 15.26 21.54 104.52
CA VAL A 83 13.96 21.00 104.95
C VAL A 83 14.12 19.58 105.53
N PHE A 84 14.90 18.73 104.88
CA PHE A 84 15.18 17.38 105.38
C PHE A 84 15.98 17.38 106.69
N ALA A 85 17.08 18.15 106.77
CA ALA A 85 17.88 18.28 107.99
C ALA A 85 17.09 18.91 109.14
N GLY A 86 16.30 19.94 108.85
CA GLY A 86 15.38 20.57 109.80
C GLY A 86 14.30 19.61 110.31
N ALA A 87 13.73 18.79 109.43
CA ALA A 87 12.73 17.78 109.80
C ALA A 87 13.32 16.63 110.63
N ILE A 88 14.55 16.20 110.34
CA ILE A 88 15.30 15.24 111.18
C ILE A 88 15.57 15.83 112.56
N ALA A 89 16.09 17.07 112.63
CA ALA A 89 16.41 17.73 113.89
C ALA A 89 15.16 17.99 114.75
N ALA A 90 14.08 18.47 114.13
CA ALA A 90 12.78 18.65 114.78
C ALA A 90 12.19 17.31 115.22
N GLY A 91 12.28 16.27 114.39
CA GLY A 91 11.85 14.92 114.70
C GLY A 91 12.59 14.31 115.88
N TYR A 92 13.91 14.51 115.94
CA TYR A 92 14.71 14.09 117.09
C TYR A 92 14.28 14.81 118.36
N GLY A 93 14.16 16.14 118.31
CA GLY A 93 13.72 16.96 119.46
C GLY A 93 12.33 16.60 119.96
N LEU A 94 11.36 16.41 119.06
CA LEU A 94 9.99 16.00 119.38
C LEU A 94 9.93 14.56 119.90
N GLY A 95 10.68 13.63 119.29
CA GLY A 95 10.78 12.25 119.73
C GLY A 95 11.35 12.10 121.14
N VAL A 96 12.39 12.88 121.49
CA VAL A 96 12.93 12.94 122.86
C VAL A 96 11.90 13.56 123.82
N ARG A 97 11.24 14.65 123.42
CA ARG A 97 10.33 15.42 124.28
C ARG A 97 9.01 14.70 124.61
N PHE A 98 8.46 13.93 123.67
CA PHE A 98 7.20 13.20 123.86
C PHE A 98 7.39 11.70 124.12
N GLY A 99 8.56 11.12 123.80
CA GLY A 99 8.90 9.71 124.01
C GLY A 99 9.70 9.44 125.30
N GLY A 100 9.38 10.15 126.38
CA GLY A 100 9.92 9.90 127.72
C GLY A 100 11.44 10.12 127.87
N GLY A 101 12.06 10.97 127.04
CA GLY A 101 13.48 11.29 127.12
C GLY A 101 14.44 10.22 126.57
N SER A 102 13.93 9.12 126.01
CA SER A 102 14.80 8.04 125.50
C SER A 102 15.48 8.38 124.16
N ARG A 103 16.77 8.03 124.00
CA ARG A 103 17.49 8.19 122.73
C ARG A 103 16.83 7.42 121.58
N ASN A 104 16.19 6.28 121.87
CA ASN A 104 15.50 5.46 120.87
C ASN A 104 14.22 6.14 120.35
N ALA A 105 13.44 6.82 121.21
CA ALA A 105 12.29 7.59 120.77
C ALA A 105 12.70 8.87 120.01
N GLY A 106 13.81 9.51 120.40
CA GLY A 106 14.45 10.56 119.60
C GLY A 106 14.79 10.08 118.20
N LEU A 107 15.49 8.96 118.08
CA LEU A 107 15.84 8.37 116.78
C LEU A 107 14.60 7.99 115.96
N GLY A 108 13.56 7.42 116.59
CA GLY A 108 12.29 7.10 115.93
C GLY A 108 11.55 8.33 115.40
N GLY A 109 11.48 9.40 116.18
CA GLY A 109 10.89 10.68 115.76
C GLY A 109 11.68 11.34 114.62
N ALA A 110 13.01 11.27 114.67
CA ALA A 110 13.91 11.75 113.62
C ALA A 110 13.71 11.00 112.30
N ILE A 111 13.54 9.67 112.35
CA ILE A 111 13.24 8.84 111.17
C ILE A 111 11.85 9.18 110.61
N ALA A 112 10.83 9.31 111.46
CA ALA A 112 9.46 9.59 111.03
C ALA A 112 9.31 10.97 110.35
N LEU A 113 9.82 12.05 110.97
CA LEU A 113 9.77 13.38 110.37
C LEU A 113 10.84 13.57 109.29
N GLY A 114 11.98 12.89 109.36
CA GLY A 114 12.94 12.82 108.26
C GLY A 114 12.32 12.21 106.99
N ALA A 115 11.56 11.12 107.12
CA ALA A 115 10.82 10.54 106.01
C ALA A 115 9.74 11.49 105.45
N ALA A 116 9.05 12.24 106.30
CA ALA A 116 8.11 13.29 105.86
C ALA A 116 8.81 14.45 105.14
N GLY A 117 9.96 14.91 105.65
CA GLY A 117 10.79 15.94 105.02
C GLY A 117 11.38 15.49 103.69
N ALA A 118 11.79 14.22 103.58
CA ALA A 118 12.20 13.60 102.31
C ALA A 118 11.02 13.51 101.33
N GLY A 119 9.81 13.17 101.80
CA GLY A 119 8.59 13.19 100.99
C GLY A 119 8.24 14.58 100.46
N ALA A 120 8.39 15.64 101.28
CA ALA A 120 8.18 17.02 100.86
C ALA A 120 9.25 17.50 99.86
N ALA A 121 10.53 17.17 100.09
CA ALA A 121 11.62 17.42 99.16
C ALA A 121 11.41 16.71 97.81
N TYR A 122 10.97 15.44 97.85
CA TYR A 122 10.64 14.66 96.67
C TYR A 122 9.46 15.27 95.90
N ALA A 123 8.40 15.70 96.58
CA ALA A 123 7.28 16.38 95.95
C ALA A 123 7.71 17.66 95.20
N LEU A 124 8.52 18.52 95.85
CA LEU A 124 9.08 19.72 95.22
C LEU A 124 9.94 19.41 94.00
N TYR A 125 10.73 18.32 94.03
CA TYR A 125 11.54 17.90 92.89
C TYR A 125 10.69 17.31 91.76
N SER A 126 9.64 16.54 92.08
CA SER A 126 8.76 15.92 91.09
C SER A 126 7.95 16.91 90.25
N CYS A 127 7.68 18.11 90.76
CA CYS A 127 7.01 19.17 90.00
C CYS A 127 7.94 19.97 89.06
N VAL A 128 9.27 19.84 89.17
CA VAL A 128 10.23 20.60 88.35
C VAL A 128 10.04 20.39 86.83
N PRO A 129 9.85 19.15 86.32
CA PRO A 129 9.61 18.93 84.90
C PRO A 129 8.32 19.56 84.38
N GLU A 130 7.26 19.60 85.20
CA GLU A 130 5.98 20.24 84.85
C GLU A 130 6.10 21.76 84.79
N VAL A 131 6.81 22.37 85.74
CA VAL A 131 7.10 23.82 85.75
C VAL A 131 7.93 24.22 84.52
N ALA A 132 8.92 23.41 84.15
CA ALA A 132 9.71 23.63 82.94
C ALA A 132 8.85 23.53 81.67
N ALA A 133 7.93 22.57 81.60
CA ALA A 133 6.97 22.43 80.51
C ALA A 133 6.01 23.63 80.41
N ILE A 134 5.41 24.07 81.52
CA ILE A 134 4.49 25.22 81.53
C ILE A 134 5.21 26.51 81.11
N ASN A 135 6.45 26.73 81.57
CA ASN A 135 7.22 27.90 81.16
C ASN A 135 7.65 27.85 79.69
N LEU A 136 8.01 26.67 79.17
CA LEU A 136 8.25 26.48 77.73
C LEU A 136 6.97 26.78 76.91
N HIS A 137 5.81 26.31 77.38
CA HIS A 137 4.52 26.56 76.74
C HIS A 137 4.20 28.05 76.66
N ASN A 138 4.48 28.79 77.75
CA ASN A 138 4.26 30.22 77.86
C ASN A 138 5.27 31.01 77.01
N TYR A 139 6.55 30.62 77.00
CA TYR A 139 7.57 31.20 76.12
C TYR A 139 7.19 31.09 74.65
N VAL A 140 6.76 29.90 74.20
CA VAL A 140 6.32 29.69 72.82
C VAL A 140 4.97 30.36 72.51
N ALA A 141 4.17 30.70 73.53
CA ALA A 141 2.92 31.47 73.36
C ALA A 141 3.14 32.98 73.20
N ASP A 142 4.34 33.50 73.51
CA ASP A 142 4.67 34.93 73.39
C ASP A 142 5.15 35.35 72.00
N PHE A 143 5.31 34.41 71.05
CA PHE A 143 5.70 34.70 69.67
C PHE A 143 4.52 34.53 68.71
N GLU A 144 4.30 35.47 67.79
CA GLU A 144 3.32 35.31 66.70
C GLU A 144 3.89 34.55 65.48
N ASP A 145 5.21 34.66 65.22
CA ASP A 145 5.88 34.00 64.09
C ASP A 145 6.74 32.80 64.55
N PRO A 146 6.39 31.56 64.17
CA PRO A 146 7.17 30.36 64.46
C PRO A 146 8.61 30.37 63.91
N ALA A 147 8.91 31.19 62.90
CA ALA A 147 10.25 31.29 62.31
C ALA A 147 11.26 32.08 63.17
N ALA A 148 10.80 32.73 64.25
CA ALA A 148 11.61 33.53 65.17
C ALA A 148 12.15 32.76 66.39
N LEU A 149 11.73 31.50 66.59
CA LEU A 149 12.17 30.68 67.71
C LEU A 149 13.64 30.25 67.54
N ASN A 150 14.47 30.42 68.58
CA ASN A 150 15.84 29.90 68.60
C ASN A 150 15.96 28.66 69.49
N LYS A 151 16.71 27.67 69.00
CA LYS A 151 17.09 26.46 69.74
C LYS A 151 17.84 26.78 71.05
N GLN A 152 18.66 27.83 71.04
CA GLN A 152 19.46 28.26 72.19
C GLN A 152 18.60 28.70 73.38
N ASP A 153 17.46 29.37 73.13
CA ASP A 153 16.58 29.87 74.19
C ASP A 153 15.80 28.71 74.85
N ILE A 154 15.37 27.73 74.05
CA ILE A 154 14.71 26.50 74.52
C ILE A 154 15.69 25.66 75.36
N GLU A 155 16.96 25.57 74.94
CA GLU A 155 18.03 24.92 75.70
C GLU A 155 18.40 25.70 76.97
N ALA A 156 18.36 27.04 76.95
CA ALA A 156 18.52 27.88 78.14
C ALA A 156 17.38 27.67 79.16
N ILE A 157 16.13 27.53 78.71
CA ILE A 157 14.99 27.16 79.56
C ILE A 157 15.22 25.77 80.17
N ALA A 158 15.57 24.75 79.36
CA ALA A 158 15.86 23.41 79.87
C ALA A 158 16.96 23.41 80.97
N ASN A 159 18.05 24.15 80.72
CA ASN A 159 19.15 24.33 81.68
C ASN A 159 18.73 25.09 82.95
N LYS A 160 17.87 26.11 82.85
CA LYS A 160 17.36 26.89 84.01
C LYS A 160 16.66 26.00 85.05
N TYR A 161 15.97 24.94 84.61
CA TYR A 161 15.27 24.01 85.51
C TYR A 161 16.04 22.72 85.82
N GLY A 162 17.20 22.48 85.18
CA GLY A 162 17.97 21.24 85.33
C GLY A 162 17.32 20.03 84.63
N VAL A 163 16.55 20.28 83.57
CA VAL A 163 15.72 19.28 82.88
C VAL A 163 16.40 18.88 81.57
N ASN A 164 16.66 17.60 81.36
CA ASN A 164 17.20 17.08 80.10
C ASN A 164 16.07 16.72 79.11
N LYS A 165 16.36 16.66 77.80
CA LYS A 165 15.38 16.37 76.72
C LYS A 165 14.72 14.99 76.81
N GLN A 166 15.27 14.10 77.64
CA GLN A 166 14.73 12.77 77.93
C GLN A 166 13.64 12.77 79.03
N ASN A 167 13.40 13.90 79.72
CA ASN A 167 12.38 13.98 80.76
C ASN A 167 10.97 13.98 80.17
N GLU A 168 10.14 13.02 80.60
CA GLU A 168 8.84 12.70 80.01
C GLU A 168 7.90 13.92 79.87
N ALA A 169 7.70 14.70 80.94
CA ALA A 169 6.80 15.86 80.91
C ALA A 169 7.27 17.00 79.98
N PHE A 170 8.58 17.27 79.93
CA PHE A 170 9.14 18.35 79.10
C PHE A 170 9.14 17.95 77.61
N ASN A 171 9.47 16.69 77.31
CA ASN A 171 9.37 16.14 75.97
C ASN A 171 7.91 16.03 75.51
N ALA A 172 6.99 15.59 76.39
CA ALA A 172 5.56 15.56 76.09
C ALA A 172 4.99 16.96 75.74
N GLU A 173 5.46 18.03 76.39
CA GLU A 173 5.04 19.39 76.04
C GLU A 173 5.70 19.92 74.76
N LEU A 174 6.99 19.63 74.49
CA LEU A 174 7.61 19.88 73.17
C LEU A 174 6.82 19.20 72.05
N ARG A 175 6.45 17.92 72.27
CA ARG A 175 5.59 17.14 71.39
C ARG A 175 4.19 17.72 71.29
N ASP A 176 3.55 18.23 72.35
CA ASP A 176 2.21 18.83 72.29
C ASP A 176 2.20 20.19 71.59
N ILE A 177 3.23 21.02 71.83
CA ILE A 177 3.49 22.28 71.13
C ILE A 177 3.61 22.02 69.63
N TYR A 178 4.42 21.04 69.22
CA TYR A 178 4.48 20.63 67.82
C TYR A 178 3.10 20.08 67.38
N CYS A 179 2.59 19.01 68.00
CA CYS A 179 1.35 18.32 67.61
C CYS A 179 0.12 19.23 67.45
N ARG A 180 -0.05 20.26 68.28
CA ARG A 180 -1.21 21.18 68.19
C ARG A 180 -0.88 22.45 67.43
N ARG A 181 0.20 23.15 67.79
CA ARG A 181 0.56 24.47 67.26
C ARG A 181 1.35 24.31 65.96
N GLY A 182 2.33 23.41 65.93
CA GLY A 182 3.00 22.95 64.70
C GLY A 182 2.03 22.35 63.66
N SER A 183 0.96 21.66 64.06
CA SER A 183 -0.08 21.24 63.09
C SER A 183 -0.78 22.44 62.45
N ARG A 184 -1.08 23.49 63.23
CA ARG A 184 -1.67 24.73 62.73
C ARG A 184 -0.69 25.49 61.84
N TYR A 185 0.59 25.51 62.19
CA TYR A 185 1.66 26.13 61.41
C TYR A 185 1.91 25.42 60.08
N VAL A 186 2.14 24.11 60.07
CA VAL A 186 2.37 23.35 58.83
C VAL A 186 1.15 23.41 57.92
N SER A 187 -0.09 23.39 58.47
CA SER A 187 -1.32 23.65 57.70
C SER A 187 -1.49 25.11 57.22
N ALA A 188 -0.77 26.07 57.78
CA ALA A 188 -0.78 27.48 57.34
C ALA A 188 0.36 27.81 56.36
N VAL A 189 1.48 27.09 56.45
CA VAL A 189 2.60 27.13 55.49
C VAL A 189 2.21 26.42 54.18
N LEU A 190 1.44 25.33 54.26
CA LEU A 190 0.89 24.66 53.09
C LEU A 190 -0.29 25.47 52.51
N PRO A 191 -0.22 25.94 51.26
CA PRO A 191 -1.28 26.72 50.65
C PRO A 191 -2.56 25.88 50.47
N THR A 192 -3.66 26.34 51.09
CA THR A 192 -4.98 25.70 51.04
C THR A 192 -5.63 25.87 49.67
N GLY A 193 -6.30 24.84 49.16
CA GLY A 193 -7.01 24.90 47.88
C GLY A 193 -6.10 24.73 46.66
N THR A 194 -6.38 25.49 45.61
CA THR A 194 -5.80 25.34 44.26
C THR A 194 -4.43 25.98 44.04
N GLU A 195 -3.97 26.88 44.92
CA GLU A 195 -2.66 27.55 44.83
C GLU A 195 -1.49 26.55 44.78
N GLU A 196 -0.44 26.85 44.02
CA GLU A 196 0.76 26.01 43.91
C GLU A 196 1.74 26.22 45.07
N LEU A 197 2.65 25.27 45.28
CA LEU A 197 3.76 25.43 46.24
C LEU A 197 4.73 26.51 45.75
N ARG A 198 5.33 27.24 46.67
CA ARG A 198 6.26 28.36 46.41
C ARG A 198 7.73 27.93 46.45
N GLY A 199 8.02 26.74 46.96
CA GLY A 199 9.35 26.12 47.03
C GLY A 199 10.13 26.46 48.31
N ASN A 200 9.63 27.37 49.15
CA ASN A 200 10.25 27.75 50.41
C ASN A 200 9.66 27.02 51.64
N GLU A 201 8.52 26.34 51.49
CA GLU A 201 7.78 25.67 52.57
C GLU A 201 8.63 24.58 53.25
N VAL A 202 9.37 23.80 52.47
CA VAL A 202 10.26 22.74 52.99
C VAL A 202 11.33 23.35 53.90
N TYR A 203 11.94 24.46 53.49
CA TYR A 203 12.97 25.14 54.27
C TYR A 203 12.42 25.75 55.56
N THR A 204 11.23 26.37 55.53
CA THR A 204 10.61 26.94 56.75
C THR A 204 10.22 25.85 57.75
N ILE A 205 9.70 24.71 57.29
CA ILE A 205 9.36 23.57 58.14
C ILE A 205 10.61 22.92 58.74
N ILE A 206 11.68 22.72 57.96
CA ILE A 206 12.97 22.23 58.47
C ILE A 206 13.56 23.20 59.50
N LYS A 207 13.55 24.52 59.24
CA LYS A 207 14.01 25.54 60.18
C LYS A 207 13.25 25.48 61.50
N PHE A 208 11.92 25.36 61.44
CA PHE A 208 11.04 25.26 62.62
C PHE A 208 11.26 23.96 63.42
N LYS A 209 11.35 22.81 62.74
CA LYS A 209 11.73 21.51 63.35
C LYS A 209 13.06 21.61 64.09
N ASN A 210 14.08 22.19 63.44
CA ASN A 210 15.42 22.35 64.00
C ASN A 210 15.47 23.36 65.17
N ALA A 211 14.65 24.41 65.11
CA ALA A 211 14.50 25.39 66.19
C ALA A 211 13.90 24.76 67.47
N LEU A 212 12.86 23.93 67.32
CA LEU A 212 12.26 23.20 68.44
C LEU A 212 13.13 22.03 68.92
N GLY A 213 14.01 21.50 68.06
CA GLY A 213 14.95 20.42 68.40
C GLY A 213 14.28 19.06 68.61
N ILE A 214 13.27 18.76 67.79
CA ILE A 214 12.45 17.54 67.84
C ILE A 214 12.99 16.48 66.85
N ASP A 215 12.94 15.22 67.27
CA ASP A 215 13.41 14.08 66.49
C ASP A 215 12.49 13.73 65.31
N ASP A 216 13.06 13.16 64.24
CA ASP A 216 12.37 12.79 63.01
C ASP A 216 11.12 11.89 63.19
N PRO A 217 11.09 10.87 64.08
CA PRO A 217 9.90 10.05 64.30
C PRO A 217 8.73 10.83 64.90
N ASP A 218 9.00 11.64 65.94
CA ASP A 218 7.99 12.49 66.58
C ASP A 218 7.44 13.53 65.60
N ALA A 219 8.30 14.02 64.70
CA ALA A 219 7.90 14.92 63.64
C ALA A 219 7.14 14.25 62.49
N ALA A 220 7.35 12.95 62.24
CA ALA A 220 6.57 12.18 61.26
C ALA A 220 5.13 11.90 61.74
N ASP A 221 4.94 11.60 63.03
CA ASP A 221 3.62 11.39 63.65
C ASP A 221 2.71 12.63 63.58
N MET A 222 3.35 13.79 63.54
CA MET A 222 2.74 15.09 63.31
C MET A 222 2.19 15.27 61.89
N HIS A 223 3.00 14.99 60.87
CA HIS A 223 2.55 15.05 59.48
C HIS A 223 1.46 13.99 59.22
N MET A 224 1.51 12.85 59.91
CA MET A 224 0.43 11.87 60.00
C MET A 224 -0.87 12.43 60.58
N GLU A 225 -0.83 13.25 61.65
CA GLU A 225 -2.04 13.86 62.22
C GLU A 225 -2.64 14.91 61.28
N ILE A 226 -1.82 15.70 60.58
CA ILE A 226 -2.28 16.63 59.55
C ILE A 226 -2.96 15.84 58.41
N GLY A 227 -2.35 14.73 57.95
CA GLY A 227 -2.97 13.82 56.99
C GLY A 227 -4.31 13.27 57.48
N ARG A 228 -4.43 12.89 58.77
CA ARG A 228 -5.69 12.44 59.38
C ARG A 228 -6.74 13.53 59.45
N ARG A 229 -6.37 14.81 59.54
CA ARG A 229 -7.31 15.95 59.51
C ARG A 229 -7.82 16.20 58.10
N ILE A 230 -6.93 16.27 57.10
CA ILE A 230 -7.30 16.44 55.68
C ILE A 230 -8.19 15.27 55.23
N PHE A 231 -7.85 14.04 55.61
CA PHE A 231 -8.66 12.85 55.28
C PHE A 231 -10.05 12.86 55.94
N ARG A 232 -10.19 13.39 57.15
CA ARG A 232 -11.50 13.61 57.81
C ARG A 232 -12.29 14.72 57.13
N GLN A 233 -11.68 15.87 56.88
CA GLN A 233 -12.32 17.01 56.21
C GLN A 233 -12.84 16.63 54.82
N ARG A 234 -12.12 15.79 54.10
CA ARG A 234 -12.57 15.19 52.84
C ARG A 234 -13.87 14.38 53.00
N LEU A 235 -13.95 13.50 54.00
CA LEU A 235 -15.16 12.72 54.31
C LEU A 235 -16.32 13.58 54.82
N GLU A 236 -16.01 14.72 55.45
CA GLU A 236 -17.00 15.66 56.01
C GLU A 236 -17.56 16.65 54.98
N THR A 237 -16.80 17.00 53.94
CA THR A 237 -17.18 18.05 52.96
C THR A 237 -18.18 17.53 51.91
N GLY A 238 -18.04 16.29 51.44
CA GLY A 238 -18.99 15.60 50.55
C GLY A 238 -19.16 16.15 49.12
N ASP A 239 -18.73 17.38 48.84
CA ASP A 239 -18.79 18.03 47.53
C ASP A 239 -17.60 17.65 46.63
N ARG A 240 -17.83 17.52 45.32
CA ARG A 240 -16.87 16.98 44.35
C ARG A 240 -15.63 17.85 44.20
N ASP A 241 -15.81 19.17 44.19
CA ASP A 241 -14.71 20.11 43.97
C ASP A 241 -13.88 20.28 45.25
N GLY A 242 -14.54 20.34 46.42
CA GLY A 242 -13.87 20.21 47.72
C GLY A 242 -13.09 18.90 47.87
N ASP A 243 -13.63 17.77 47.39
CA ASP A 243 -12.93 16.47 47.39
C ASP A 243 -11.66 16.50 46.53
N MET A 244 -11.62 17.28 45.44
CA MET A 244 -10.42 17.48 44.62
C MET A 244 -9.40 18.41 45.30
N GLU A 245 -9.84 19.49 45.94
CA GLU A 245 -8.96 20.39 46.70
C GLU A 245 -8.28 19.67 47.87
N GLN A 246 -9.03 18.89 48.65
CA GLN A 246 -8.47 18.13 49.77
C GLN A 246 -7.52 17.02 49.30
N ARG A 247 -7.76 16.40 48.13
CA ARG A 247 -6.79 15.48 47.50
C ARG A 247 -5.50 16.20 47.09
N ARG A 248 -5.58 17.40 46.49
CA ARG A 248 -4.40 18.21 46.14
C ARG A 248 -3.64 18.66 47.39
N ALA A 249 -4.34 19.11 48.44
CA ALA A 249 -3.74 19.46 49.72
C ALA A 249 -3.01 18.26 50.36
N PHE A 250 -3.60 17.07 50.30
CA PHE A 250 -2.98 15.83 50.76
C PHE A 250 -1.75 15.45 49.91
N GLN A 251 -1.78 15.60 48.58
CA GLN A 251 -0.62 15.40 47.71
C GLN A 251 0.53 16.37 48.00
N LYS A 252 0.23 17.67 48.21
CA LYS A 252 1.22 18.67 48.65
C LYS A 252 1.86 18.27 49.98
N LEU A 253 1.04 17.82 50.95
CA LEU A 253 1.52 17.34 52.24
C LEU A 253 2.42 16.11 52.10
N ILE A 254 2.07 15.12 51.26
CA ILE A 254 2.95 13.97 50.95
C ILE A 254 4.31 14.48 50.46
N TYR A 255 4.32 15.31 49.41
CA TYR A 255 5.55 15.79 48.78
C TYR A 255 6.44 16.58 49.74
N VAL A 256 5.88 17.57 50.44
CA VAL A 256 6.62 18.38 51.42
C VAL A 256 7.16 17.51 52.56
N SER A 257 6.39 16.52 53.05
CA SER A 257 6.88 15.58 54.07
C SER A 257 8.05 14.74 53.56
N THR A 258 7.95 14.20 52.34
CA THR A 258 9.02 13.41 51.72
C THR A 258 10.32 14.21 51.56
N LEU A 259 10.24 15.52 51.28
CA LEU A 259 11.41 16.40 51.23
C LEU A 259 11.94 16.80 52.63
N VAL A 260 11.06 17.10 53.60
CA VAL A 260 11.44 17.48 54.97
C VAL A 260 12.16 16.35 55.72
N PHE A 261 11.75 15.09 55.51
CA PHE A 261 12.36 13.92 56.15
C PHE A 261 13.45 13.24 55.32
N GLY A 262 13.56 13.51 54.03
CA GLY A 262 14.68 13.05 53.20
C GLY A 262 14.81 11.53 53.13
N GLU A 263 15.82 10.96 53.79
CA GLU A 263 16.05 9.51 53.94
C GLU A 263 15.26 8.92 55.13
N ALA A 264 14.96 9.74 56.14
CA ALA A 264 14.09 9.40 57.27
C ALA A 264 12.60 9.32 56.87
N SER A 265 12.26 9.47 55.58
CA SER A 265 10.89 9.28 55.06
C SER A 265 10.34 7.87 55.30
N ALA A 266 11.16 6.89 55.69
CA ALA A 266 10.71 5.59 56.19
C ALA A 266 9.76 5.69 57.40
N PHE A 267 9.85 6.75 58.22
CA PHE A 267 8.89 7.01 59.30
C PHE A 267 7.47 7.37 58.78
N LEU A 268 7.31 7.63 57.48
CA LEU A 268 6.03 7.85 56.82
C LEU A 268 5.38 6.55 56.27
N LEU A 269 6.01 5.38 56.46
CA LEU A 269 5.39 4.07 56.10
C LEU A 269 3.97 3.85 56.66
N PRO A 270 3.58 4.35 57.87
CA PRO A 270 2.21 4.25 58.37
C PRO A 270 1.15 4.90 57.47
N TRP A 271 1.49 5.87 56.61
CA TRP A 271 0.55 6.57 55.72
C TRP A 271 -0.16 5.57 54.79
N LYS A 272 0.58 4.60 54.25
CA LYS A 272 0.10 3.52 53.38
C LYS A 272 -1.05 2.73 54.02
N ARG A 273 -0.91 2.39 55.31
CA ARG A 273 -1.89 1.60 56.07
C ARG A 273 -3.09 2.44 56.51
N VAL A 274 -2.86 3.69 56.95
CA VAL A 274 -3.89 4.55 57.54
C VAL A 274 -4.78 5.20 56.46
N PHE A 275 -4.22 5.61 55.33
CA PHE A 275 -4.95 6.33 54.27
C PHE A 275 -5.30 5.47 53.05
N LYS A 276 -4.86 4.20 53.01
CA LYS A 276 -5.02 3.26 51.88
C LYS A 276 -4.44 3.79 50.56
N VAL A 277 -3.31 4.51 50.65
CA VAL A 277 -2.60 5.10 49.51
C VAL A 277 -1.61 4.08 48.95
N THR A 278 -1.54 3.94 47.63
CA THR A 278 -0.55 3.06 46.97
C THR A 278 0.78 3.77 46.78
N ASP A 279 1.89 3.03 46.64
CA ASP A 279 3.21 3.62 46.42
C ASP A 279 3.23 4.47 45.12
N SER A 280 2.55 3.99 44.08
CA SER A 280 2.31 4.73 42.83
C SER A 280 1.57 6.06 43.01
N GLN A 281 0.66 6.18 43.99
CA GLN A 281 -0.01 7.46 44.30
C GLN A 281 0.90 8.43 45.04
N VAL A 282 1.84 7.93 45.86
CA VAL A 282 2.90 8.73 46.48
C VAL A 282 3.86 9.24 45.40
N GLU A 283 4.31 8.38 44.49
CA GLU A 283 5.17 8.76 43.37
C GLU A 283 4.51 9.80 42.44
N VAL A 284 3.23 9.63 42.09
CA VAL A 284 2.46 10.64 41.34
C VAL A 284 2.36 11.96 42.13
N ALA A 285 2.07 11.91 43.43
CA ALA A 285 2.04 13.12 44.26
C ALA A 285 3.38 13.86 44.31
N VAL A 286 4.50 13.13 44.34
CA VAL A 286 5.84 13.71 44.29
C VAL A 286 6.14 14.29 42.91
N ARG A 287 5.87 13.54 41.85
CA ARG A 287 6.08 13.95 40.45
C ARG A 287 5.31 15.21 40.10
N ASP A 288 4.00 15.23 40.31
CA ASP A 288 3.12 16.34 39.92
C ASP A 288 3.50 17.66 40.60
N ASN A 289 3.90 17.62 41.88
CA ASN A 289 4.27 18.83 42.62
C ASN A 289 5.70 19.30 42.26
N ALA A 290 6.65 18.39 42.04
CA ALA A 290 7.97 18.72 41.54
C ALA A 290 7.90 19.34 40.13
N GLN A 291 7.05 18.79 39.24
CA GLN A 291 6.80 19.36 37.91
C GLN A 291 6.21 20.77 37.99
N ARG A 292 5.22 21.05 38.84
CA ARG A 292 4.68 22.42 38.99
C ARG A 292 5.73 23.42 39.49
N LEU A 293 6.52 23.04 40.49
CA LEU A 293 7.61 23.88 41.01
C LEU A 293 8.69 24.15 39.96
N TYR A 294 9.11 23.11 39.23
CA TYR A 294 10.10 23.27 38.17
C TYR A 294 9.54 24.08 36.98
N ALA A 295 8.27 23.91 36.61
CA ALA A 295 7.60 24.73 35.59
C ALA A 295 7.50 26.21 36.00
N SER A 296 7.22 26.49 37.27
CA SER A 296 7.24 27.87 37.81
C SER A 296 8.64 28.48 37.70
N LYS A 297 9.69 27.69 37.96
CA LYS A 297 11.08 28.13 37.76
C LYS A 297 11.45 28.31 36.28
N LEU A 298 10.99 27.44 35.39
CA LEU A 298 11.20 27.57 33.93
C LEU A 298 10.55 28.82 33.36
N LYS A 299 9.40 29.28 33.88
CA LYS A 299 8.80 30.57 33.48
C LYS A 299 9.68 31.80 33.75
N SER A 300 10.70 31.68 34.62
CA SER A 300 11.70 32.75 34.83
C SER A 300 12.89 32.68 33.86
N VAL A 301 12.90 31.70 32.95
CA VAL A 301 13.90 31.52 31.90
C VAL A 301 13.36 32.14 30.62
N GLU A 302 13.86 33.32 30.29
CA GLU A 302 13.53 34.03 29.06
C GLU A 302 14.46 33.59 27.91
N ARG A 303 14.54 34.38 26.84
CA ARG A 303 15.23 34.05 25.59
C ARG A 303 16.76 34.15 25.73
N ASP A 304 17.23 35.06 26.59
CA ASP A 304 18.64 35.24 26.89
C ASP A 304 19.06 34.34 28.06
N ILE A 305 19.39 33.09 27.73
CA ILE A 305 19.76 32.07 28.70
C ILE A 305 21.22 32.25 29.14
N ASP A 306 21.43 32.58 30.41
CA ASP A 306 22.76 32.62 31.03
C ASP A 306 23.17 31.26 31.64
N VAL A 307 24.47 31.00 31.64
CA VAL A 307 25.11 29.83 32.26
C VAL A 307 24.71 29.70 33.74
N ASN A 308 24.66 30.80 34.48
CA ASN A 308 24.27 30.79 35.90
C ASN A 308 22.80 30.39 36.09
N GLN A 309 21.92 30.79 35.17
CA GLN A 309 20.51 30.40 35.21
C GLN A 309 20.37 28.88 35.01
N LEU A 310 21.08 28.30 34.03
CA LEU A 310 21.07 26.85 33.78
C LEU A 310 21.59 26.02 34.95
N VAL A 311 22.64 26.49 35.64
CA VAL A 311 23.13 25.87 36.88
C VAL A 311 22.06 25.96 37.98
N SER A 312 21.42 27.13 38.15
CA SER A 312 20.35 27.30 39.15
C SER A 312 19.12 26.42 38.87
N LEU A 313 18.83 26.10 37.61
CA LEU A 313 17.78 25.15 37.22
C LEU A 313 18.18 23.71 37.59
N ARG A 314 19.43 23.31 37.37
CA ARG A 314 19.93 21.99 37.77
C ARG A 314 19.91 21.81 39.29
N GLU A 315 20.30 22.84 40.04
CA GLU A 315 20.21 22.87 41.51
C GLU A 315 18.76 22.77 41.99
N ALA A 316 17.83 23.52 41.38
CA ALA A 316 16.40 23.45 41.69
C ALA A 316 15.79 22.08 41.36
N GLN A 317 16.15 21.48 40.22
CA GLN A 317 15.70 20.15 39.82
C GLN A 317 16.09 19.08 40.86
N LEU A 318 17.35 19.10 41.31
CA LEU A 318 17.87 18.20 42.33
C LEU A 318 17.18 18.44 43.69
N ALA A 319 16.99 19.70 44.08
CA ALA A 319 16.26 20.06 45.31
C ALA A 319 14.79 19.57 45.31
N TYR A 320 14.13 19.60 44.15
CA TYR A 320 12.75 19.15 43.98
C TYR A 320 12.59 17.63 43.79
N ARG A 321 13.70 16.88 43.65
CA ARG A 321 13.74 15.44 43.33
C ARG A 321 13.02 15.08 42.02
N LEU A 322 13.11 15.94 41.00
CA LEU A 322 12.59 15.65 39.66
C LEU A 322 13.60 14.81 38.86
N SER A 323 13.14 13.76 38.17
CA SER A 323 14.02 12.91 37.35
C SER A 323 14.57 13.66 36.14
N ASP A 324 15.77 13.28 35.70
CA ASP A 324 16.46 13.91 34.56
C ASP A 324 15.65 13.81 33.26
N GLU A 325 14.92 12.70 33.07
CA GLU A 325 14.01 12.48 31.93
C GLU A 325 12.87 13.50 31.90
N LEU A 326 12.18 13.72 33.02
CA LEU A 326 11.05 14.65 33.09
C LEU A 326 11.53 16.11 33.03
N ALA A 327 12.71 16.41 33.57
CA ALA A 327 13.32 17.73 33.47
C ALA A 327 13.76 18.06 32.03
N ASP A 328 14.28 17.07 31.29
CA ASP A 328 14.62 17.15 29.87
C ASP A 328 13.39 17.42 29.00
N GLU A 329 12.30 16.66 29.20
CA GLU A 329 11.03 16.88 28.49
C GLU A 329 10.45 18.27 28.76
N MET A 330 10.40 18.69 30.03
CA MET A 330 9.85 20.00 30.41
C MET A 330 10.66 21.18 29.88
N PHE A 331 12.01 21.08 29.88
CA PHE A 331 12.85 22.14 29.32
C PHE A 331 12.66 22.24 27.80
N LYS A 332 12.55 21.11 27.09
CA LYS A 332 12.22 21.08 25.65
C LYS A 332 10.84 21.66 25.36
N GLU A 333 9.84 21.37 26.19
CA GLU A 333 8.49 21.94 26.05
C GLU A 333 8.50 23.47 26.24
N HIS A 334 9.24 23.98 27.23
CA HIS A 334 9.39 25.42 27.46
C HIS A 334 10.14 26.12 26.31
N ALA A 335 11.26 25.55 25.86
CA ALA A 335 12.01 26.07 24.71
C ALA A 335 11.18 26.04 23.42
N ARG A 336 10.30 25.05 23.25
CA ARG A 336 9.34 25.00 22.14
C ARG A 336 8.34 26.16 22.23
N LYS A 337 7.71 26.37 23.39
CA LYS A 337 6.72 27.46 23.60
C LYS A 337 7.28 28.84 23.29
N LEU A 338 8.50 29.15 23.71
CA LEU A 338 9.17 30.42 23.38
C LEU A 338 9.37 30.63 21.86
N VAL A 339 9.58 29.55 21.10
CA VAL A 339 9.65 29.59 19.63
C VAL A 339 8.25 29.68 19.01
N GLU A 340 7.26 28.97 19.53
CA GLU A 340 5.86 29.02 19.10
C GLU A 340 5.22 30.42 19.29
N GLU A 341 5.58 31.14 20.34
CA GLU A 341 5.22 32.55 20.52
C GLU A 341 5.77 33.45 19.41
N ASN A 342 7.05 33.33 19.07
CA ASN A 342 7.68 34.09 17.99
C ASN A 342 7.07 33.75 16.63
N ILE A 343 6.75 32.48 16.39
CA ILE A 343 6.05 32.03 15.19
C ILE A 343 4.63 32.60 15.16
N SER A 344 3.92 32.65 16.29
CA SER A 344 2.59 33.26 16.37
C SER A 344 2.61 34.74 15.99
N ILE A 345 3.62 35.48 16.47
CA ILE A 345 3.87 36.88 16.09
C ILE A 345 4.19 36.98 14.60
N ALA A 346 5.12 36.18 14.09
CA ALA A 346 5.54 36.19 12.69
C ALA A 346 4.40 35.82 11.73
N VAL A 347 3.58 34.82 12.06
CA VAL A 347 2.36 34.44 11.30
C VAL A 347 1.32 35.55 11.35
N GLY A 348 1.15 36.21 12.50
CA GLY A 348 0.26 37.37 12.65
C GLY A 348 0.63 38.50 11.69
N ILE A 349 1.91 38.87 11.66
CA ILE A 349 2.47 39.89 10.75
C ILE A 349 2.34 39.43 9.29
N LEU A 350 2.64 38.17 8.98
CA LEU A 350 2.56 37.65 7.61
C LEU A 350 1.12 37.63 7.06
N LYS A 351 0.12 37.49 7.94
CA LYS A 351 -1.30 37.53 7.60
C LYS A 351 -1.88 38.96 7.57
N SER A 352 -1.21 39.97 8.13
CA SER A 352 -1.69 41.37 8.17
C SER A 352 -1.57 42.18 6.87
N ARG A 353 -1.24 41.53 5.74
CA ARG A 353 -1.45 42.03 4.36
C ARG A 353 -0.72 43.33 3.96
N THR A 354 0.25 43.86 4.71
CA THR A 354 1.05 45.02 4.28
C THR A 354 2.33 44.58 3.55
N ARG A 355 2.49 45.00 2.29
CA ARG A 355 3.22 44.20 1.27
C ARG A 355 4.75 44.30 1.18
N ALA A 356 5.44 45.11 1.99
CA ALA A 356 6.90 45.28 1.87
C ALA A 356 7.63 45.45 3.22
N THR A 357 7.23 46.43 4.03
CA THR A 357 7.89 46.76 5.31
C THR A 357 7.60 45.78 6.46
N GLU A 358 6.72 44.79 6.23
CA GLU A 358 6.41 43.73 7.20
C GLU A 358 7.21 42.45 6.94
N SER A 359 7.70 42.21 5.71
CA SER A 359 8.51 41.03 5.38
C SER A 359 9.84 41.01 6.14
N THR A 360 10.49 42.17 6.29
CA THR A 360 11.70 42.31 7.11
C THR A 360 11.44 42.00 8.59
N ARG A 361 10.30 42.47 9.14
CA ARG A 361 9.91 42.21 10.53
C ARG A 361 9.62 40.73 10.80
N VAL A 362 8.99 40.03 9.85
CA VAL A 362 8.83 38.57 9.91
C VAL A 362 10.19 37.88 10.03
N ILE A 363 11.20 38.36 9.29
CA ILE A 363 12.54 37.78 9.27
C ILE A 363 13.34 38.12 10.52
N GLU A 364 13.15 39.31 11.10
CA GLU A 364 13.70 39.67 12.41
C GLU A 364 13.22 38.68 13.50
N GLU A 365 11.94 38.29 13.51
CA GLU A 365 11.44 37.25 14.43
C GLU A 365 12.00 35.86 14.13
N LEU A 366 12.17 35.49 12.84
CA LEU A 366 12.83 34.23 12.46
C LEU A 366 14.33 34.22 12.83
N HIS A 367 15.02 35.36 12.75
CA HIS A 367 16.40 35.52 13.19
C HIS A 367 16.52 35.40 14.71
N LYS A 368 15.56 35.92 15.49
CA LYS A 368 15.50 35.67 16.94
C LYS A 368 15.41 34.17 17.24
N ILE A 369 14.53 33.42 16.54
CA ILE A 369 14.42 31.96 16.67
C ILE A 369 15.75 31.25 16.34
N LEU A 370 16.40 31.63 15.23
CA LEU A 370 17.69 31.04 14.83
C LEU A 370 18.81 31.38 15.84
N SER A 371 18.88 32.62 16.34
CA SER A 371 19.87 33.03 17.34
C SER A 371 19.70 32.27 18.66
N PHE A 372 18.46 32.11 19.14
CA PHE A 372 18.13 31.32 20.33
C PHE A 372 18.51 29.84 20.17
N ASN A 373 18.19 29.24 19.03
CA ASN A 373 18.55 27.86 18.73
C ASN A 373 20.09 27.68 18.60
N ASN A 374 20.81 28.64 18.03
CA ASN A 374 22.28 28.63 17.99
C ASN A 374 22.89 28.78 19.38
N LEU A 375 22.32 29.62 20.24
CA LEU A 375 22.72 29.78 21.63
C LEU A 375 22.54 28.46 22.41
N LEU A 376 21.39 27.78 22.29
CA LEU A 376 21.17 26.44 22.87
C LEU A 376 22.14 25.38 22.34
N ILE A 377 22.48 25.39 21.04
CA ILE A 377 23.49 24.49 20.46
C ILE A 377 24.88 24.79 21.03
N SER A 378 25.25 26.06 21.21
CA SER A 378 26.53 26.45 21.80
C SER A 378 26.66 26.01 23.26
N LEU A 379 25.59 26.19 24.05
CA LEU A 379 25.53 25.78 25.46
C LEU A 379 25.58 24.26 25.63
N LYS A 380 24.98 23.50 24.70
CA LYS A 380 25.11 22.03 24.67
C LYS A 380 26.56 21.57 24.49
N ASN A 381 27.36 22.33 23.72
CA ASN A 381 28.75 22.01 23.41
C ASN A 381 29.75 22.64 24.40
N HIS A 382 29.27 23.28 25.47
CA HIS A 382 30.10 23.96 26.46
C HIS A 382 30.81 22.97 27.40
N ALA A 383 31.98 23.35 27.95
CA ALA A 383 32.76 22.49 28.84
C ALA A 383 32.00 22.08 30.12
N ASP A 384 31.19 23.00 30.68
CA ASP A 384 30.34 22.76 31.86
C ASP A 384 29.00 22.06 31.57
N ALA A 385 28.77 21.51 30.37
CA ALA A 385 27.47 20.93 29.98
C ALA A 385 26.92 19.86 30.96
N SER A 386 27.79 19.16 31.69
CA SER A 386 27.41 18.19 32.74
C SER A 386 26.78 18.82 34.00
N ARG A 387 26.93 20.13 34.19
CA ARG A 387 26.40 20.91 35.33
C ARG A 387 25.10 21.63 35.01
N PHE A 388 24.66 21.61 33.75
CA PHE A 388 23.46 22.30 33.31
C PHE A 388 22.21 21.44 33.49
N ALA A 389 21.04 22.06 33.37
CA ALA A 389 19.77 21.33 33.32
C ALA A 389 19.75 20.38 32.10
N PRO A 390 19.26 19.13 32.24
CA PRO A 390 19.01 18.26 31.10
C PRO A 390 17.90 18.87 30.24
N GLY A 391 17.89 18.57 28.93
CA GLY A 391 17.00 19.20 27.94
C GLY A 391 17.66 20.14 26.93
N ILE A 392 18.88 20.61 27.20
CA ILE A 392 19.57 21.58 26.32
C ILE A 392 19.93 20.93 24.98
N GLY A 393 19.43 21.52 23.90
CA GLY A 393 19.67 21.07 22.54
C GLY A 393 18.88 21.87 21.51
N PRO A 394 18.96 21.48 20.22
CA PRO A 394 18.24 22.14 19.15
C PRO A 394 16.72 22.02 19.37
N VAL A 395 15.99 23.11 19.15
CA VAL A 395 14.54 23.16 19.32
C VAL A 395 13.86 22.46 18.13
N SER A 396 12.77 21.74 18.40
CA SER A 396 11.91 21.12 17.40
C SER A 396 10.44 21.35 17.74
N LEU A 397 9.67 21.81 16.76
CA LEU A 397 8.23 22.05 16.89
C LEU A 397 7.38 20.76 16.82
N VAL A 398 8.00 19.61 16.50
CA VAL A 398 7.31 18.31 16.47
C VAL A 398 6.78 17.97 17.86
N GLY A 399 5.53 17.52 17.95
CA GLY A 399 4.78 17.35 19.20
C GLY A 399 4.31 18.66 19.85
N GLY A 400 4.31 19.79 19.12
CA GLY A 400 3.89 21.11 19.57
C GLY A 400 2.53 21.56 19.05
N GLU A 401 2.20 22.83 19.28
CA GLU A 401 0.98 23.47 18.80
C GLU A 401 0.92 23.54 17.25
N TYR A 402 2.09 23.60 16.60
CA TYR A 402 2.22 23.75 15.16
C TYR A 402 2.33 22.41 14.37
N ASP A 403 2.28 21.28 15.07
CA ASP A 403 2.43 19.93 14.47
C ASP A 403 1.18 19.47 13.68
N GLY A 404 0.05 20.17 13.84
CA GLY A 404 -1.19 19.88 13.10
C GLY A 404 -1.24 20.53 11.71
N ASP A 405 -1.71 19.80 10.69
CA ASP A 405 -1.74 20.16 9.26
C ASP A 405 -2.01 21.64 8.96
N ARG A 406 -3.06 22.22 9.57
CA ARG A 406 -3.48 23.62 9.34
C ARG A 406 -2.44 24.66 9.76
N LYS A 407 -1.64 24.36 10.79
CA LYS A 407 -0.58 25.24 11.32
C LYS A 407 0.78 24.91 10.69
N MET A 408 0.97 23.67 10.25
CA MET A 408 2.09 23.29 9.40
C MET A 408 2.11 24.10 8.08
N ASP A 409 0.96 24.41 7.49
CA ASP A 409 0.89 25.29 6.32
C ASP A 409 1.28 26.76 6.63
N ASP A 410 1.08 27.24 7.85
CA ASP A 410 1.58 28.56 8.29
C ASP A 410 3.12 28.55 8.42
N LEU A 411 3.71 27.47 8.94
CA LEU A 411 5.18 27.27 8.94
C LEU A 411 5.74 27.23 7.52
N LYS A 412 5.05 26.57 6.59
CA LYS A 412 5.43 26.55 5.17
C LYS A 412 5.37 27.94 4.55
N LEU A 413 4.37 28.74 4.90
CA LEU A 413 4.25 30.12 4.43
C LEU A 413 5.39 31.01 4.97
N LEU A 414 5.75 30.86 6.25
CA LEU A 414 6.93 31.52 6.84
C LEU A 414 8.24 31.10 6.16
N TYR A 415 8.44 29.80 5.93
CA TYR A 415 9.63 29.29 5.24
C TYR A 415 9.72 29.85 3.81
N ARG A 416 8.60 29.89 3.07
CA ARG A 416 8.54 30.54 1.74
C ARG A 416 8.86 32.03 1.82
N ALA A 417 8.34 32.76 2.81
CA ALA A 417 8.62 34.18 2.99
C ALA A 417 10.13 34.43 3.25
N TYR A 418 10.75 33.65 4.14
CA TYR A 418 12.17 33.71 4.43
C TYR A 418 13.04 33.42 3.20
N VAL A 419 12.73 32.35 2.44
CA VAL A 419 13.43 32.04 1.19
C VAL A 419 13.24 33.17 0.16
N THR A 420 12.02 33.71 0.02
CA THR A 420 11.72 34.76 -0.97
C THR A 420 12.49 36.03 -0.68
N ASP A 421 12.48 36.49 0.57
CA ASP A 421 13.18 37.73 0.93
C ASP A 421 14.69 37.58 0.75
N SER A 422 15.29 36.51 1.27
CA SER A 422 16.73 36.25 1.20
C SER A 422 17.28 36.23 -0.24
N LEU A 423 16.48 35.77 -1.21
CA LEU A 423 16.82 35.80 -2.64
C LEU A 423 16.51 37.15 -3.33
N SER A 424 15.65 37.97 -2.72
CA SER A 424 15.18 39.23 -3.31
C SER A 424 15.90 40.46 -2.79
N SER A 425 16.32 40.48 -1.52
CA SER A 425 16.78 41.68 -0.82
C SER A 425 18.23 42.06 -1.11
N GLY A 426 19.04 41.15 -1.69
CA GLY A 426 20.46 41.42 -1.95
C GLY A 426 21.30 41.65 -0.69
N ARG A 427 20.74 41.38 0.51
CA ARG A 427 21.35 41.61 1.82
C ARG A 427 22.59 40.75 2.14
N MET A 428 23.14 40.06 1.14
CA MET A 428 24.52 39.61 1.19
C MET A 428 25.55 40.76 1.10
N GLU A 429 25.10 42.02 0.98
CA GLU A 429 26.00 43.18 1.05
C GLU A 429 25.90 44.02 2.35
N GLU A 430 24.75 44.10 3.03
CA GLU A 430 24.61 44.95 4.22
C GLU A 430 25.25 44.35 5.49
N ASP A 431 25.32 43.01 5.61
CA ASP A 431 25.99 42.34 6.75
C ASP A 431 27.53 42.45 6.71
N LYS A 432 28.11 43.09 5.68
CA LYS A 432 29.56 43.32 5.56
C LYS A 432 30.13 44.21 6.68
N GLU A 433 29.33 45.07 7.32
CA GLU A 433 29.84 46.09 8.24
C GLU A 433 29.76 45.73 9.74
N ASN A 434 28.91 44.78 10.15
CA ASN A 434 28.61 44.54 11.57
C ASN A 434 29.19 43.25 12.18
N LEU A 435 29.96 42.45 11.43
CA LEU A 435 30.55 41.21 11.92
C LEU A 435 32.02 41.39 12.32
N ASN A 436 32.29 41.17 13.61
CA ASN A 436 33.59 41.41 14.24
C ASN A 436 34.66 40.41 13.72
N PHE A 437 35.50 40.87 12.79
CA PHE A 437 36.38 40.08 11.93
C PHE A 437 37.44 39.20 12.63
N SER A 438 37.63 39.30 13.95
CA SER A 438 38.73 38.65 14.68
C SER A 438 38.52 37.17 15.01
N LEU A 439 37.29 36.74 15.29
CA LEU A 439 37.01 35.41 15.86
C LEU A 439 36.98 34.28 14.81
N LEU A 440 36.49 34.56 13.59
CA LEU A 440 36.39 33.58 12.50
C LEU A 440 37.72 33.36 11.76
N PHE A 441 38.65 34.32 11.81
CA PHE A 441 39.93 34.21 11.11
C PHE A 441 40.84 33.10 11.67
N SER A 442 40.69 32.76 12.95
CA SER A 442 41.50 31.72 13.61
C SER A 442 41.14 30.30 13.16
N TYR A 443 39.86 30.02 12.87
CA TYR A 443 39.39 28.68 12.48
C TYR A 443 39.64 28.36 11.00
N ALA A 444 39.68 29.37 10.12
CA ALA A 444 39.92 29.16 8.69
C ALA A 444 41.41 28.96 8.34
N PHE A 445 42.34 29.50 9.13
CA PHE A 445 43.77 29.53 8.78
C PHE A 445 44.50 28.18 8.91
N VAL A 446 43.87 27.17 9.52
CA VAL A 446 44.46 25.83 9.70
C VAL A 446 44.29 24.94 8.45
N GLY A 447 43.44 25.33 7.49
CA GLY A 447 42.99 24.45 6.40
C GLY A 447 43.63 24.61 5.02
N LEU A 448 44.26 25.75 4.69
CA LEU A 448 44.81 26.00 3.34
C LEU A 448 46.19 26.67 3.38
N SER A 449 47.23 25.85 3.25
CA SER A 449 48.57 26.30 2.85
C SER A 449 48.76 26.10 1.35
N HIS A 450 49.39 27.09 0.68
CA HIS A 450 49.76 27.12 -0.74
C HIS A 450 48.64 27.14 -1.81
N VAL A 451 48.29 28.34 -2.28
CA VAL A 451 48.62 28.78 -3.65
C VAL A 451 49.01 30.26 -3.61
N LYS A 452 50.16 30.64 -4.18
CA LYS A 452 50.46 32.03 -4.55
C LYS A 452 50.23 32.19 -6.05
N HIS A 453 49.34 33.09 -6.46
CA HIS A 453 49.43 33.70 -7.79
C HIS A 453 48.95 35.16 -7.77
N ASN A 454 49.84 36.03 -8.24
CA ASN A 454 49.63 37.32 -8.89
C ASN A 454 48.45 38.21 -8.42
N GLY A 455 48.75 39.10 -7.47
CA GLY A 455 48.72 40.54 -7.75
C GLY A 455 47.39 41.24 -8.07
N GLN A 456 46.24 40.61 -7.88
CA GLN A 456 44.93 41.26 -7.98
C GLN A 456 44.12 41.03 -6.68
N GLU A 457 43.50 42.08 -6.14
CA GLU A 457 42.70 41.99 -4.92
C GLU A 457 41.39 41.24 -5.16
N VAL A 458 41.43 39.92 -5.06
CA VAL A 458 40.24 39.07 -5.04
C VAL A 458 39.57 39.15 -3.66
N LYS A 459 38.98 40.31 -3.33
CA LYS A 459 38.14 40.49 -2.13
C LYS A 459 36.68 40.09 -2.35
N GLY A 460 36.21 40.08 -3.61
CA GLY A 460 34.80 39.83 -3.96
C GLY A 460 34.34 38.38 -3.81
N THR A 461 35.05 37.41 -4.39
CA THR A 461 34.56 36.01 -4.47
C THR A 461 34.55 35.29 -3.13
N TYR A 462 35.57 35.49 -2.29
CA TYR A 462 35.62 34.89 -0.95
C TYR A 462 34.50 35.40 -0.05
N SER A 463 34.11 36.68 -0.14
CA SER A 463 32.98 37.24 0.61
C SER A 463 31.64 36.66 0.19
N PHE A 464 31.41 36.47 -1.13
CA PHE A 464 30.15 35.94 -1.64
C PHE A 464 29.91 34.48 -1.20
N SER A 465 30.96 33.64 -1.28
CA SER A 465 30.89 32.23 -0.86
C SER A 465 30.59 32.03 0.63
N PHE A 466 31.08 32.94 1.50
CA PHE A 466 30.87 32.83 2.95
C PHE A 466 29.41 33.07 3.35
N ILE A 467 28.78 34.08 2.74
CA ILE A 467 27.40 34.47 3.09
C ILE A 467 26.38 33.47 2.51
N GLN A 468 26.64 32.91 1.31
CA GLN A 468 25.88 31.76 0.80
C GLN A 468 25.92 30.55 1.75
N LEU A 469 27.08 30.28 2.36
CA LEU A 469 27.24 29.16 3.29
C LEU A 469 26.46 29.38 4.60
N GLN A 470 26.43 30.62 5.09
CA GLN A 470 25.61 31.03 6.25
C GLN A 470 24.10 30.97 5.95
N TYR A 471 23.66 31.42 4.77
CA TYR A 471 22.27 31.30 4.32
C TYR A 471 21.80 29.83 4.23
N LEU A 472 22.60 28.97 3.60
CA LEU A 472 22.30 27.55 3.47
C LEU A 472 22.28 26.85 4.85
N ALA A 473 23.13 27.27 5.78
CA ALA A 473 23.08 26.81 7.17
C ALA A 473 21.78 27.24 7.87
N ALA A 474 21.38 28.51 7.75
CA ALA A 474 20.16 29.05 8.33
C ALA A 474 18.89 28.36 7.81
N LEU A 475 18.78 28.12 6.49
CA LEU A 475 17.69 27.34 5.90
C LEU A 475 17.62 25.91 6.46
N ASN A 476 18.77 25.24 6.58
CA ASN A 476 18.83 23.88 7.13
C ASN A 476 18.51 23.84 8.63
N GLN A 477 18.80 24.90 9.38
CA GLN A 477 18.36 25.05 10.77
C GLN A 477 16.84 25.27 10.85
N LEU A 478 16.30 26.22 10.08
CA LEU A 478 14.87 26.53 10.06
C LEU A 478 14.03 25.31 9.66
N LYS A 479 14.47 24.56 8.64
CA LYS A 479 13.91 23.27 8.21
C LYS A 479 13.86 22.23 9.34
N LYS A 480 14.91 22.14 10.16
CA LYS A 480 14.97 21.23 11.33
C LYS A 480 14.03 21.69 12.46
N ILE A 481 13.99 22.98 12.76
CA ILE A 481 13.12 23.56 13.79
C ILE A 481 11.64 23.35 13.42
N PHE A 482 11.28 23.64 12.18
CA PHE A 482 9.90 23.50 11.65
C PHE A 482 9.49 22.05 11.36
N GLY A 483 10.41 21.07 11.46
CA GLY A 483 10.11 19.67 11.15
C GLY A 483 9.80 19.37 9.67
N LEU A 484 10.10 20.30 8.75
CA LEU A 484 9.71 20.18 7.35
C LEU A 484 10.40 19.00 6.66
N GLY A 485 9.60 18.20 5.93
CA GLY A 485 10.10 17.06 5.17
C GLY A 485 11.16 17.46 4.15
N ARG A 486 12.20 16.61 3.97
CA ARG A 486 13.35 16.92 3.09
C ARG A 486 12.92 17.40 1.71
N ARG A 487 12.10 16.59 1.04
CA ARG A 487 11.55 16.84 -0.31
C ARG A 487 10.61 18.04 -0.34
N GLU A 488 9.82 18.25 0.71
CA GLU A 488 8.84 19.35 0.76
C GLU A 488 9.55 20.71 0.81
N ALA A 489 10.54 20.84 1.71
CA ALA A 489 11.37 22.05 1.78
C ALA A 489 12.17 22.29 0.47
N GLU A 490 12.66 21.24 -0.18
CA GLU A 490 13.33 21.33 -1.48
C GLU A 490 12.38 21.80 -2.59
N THR A 491 11.20 21.19 -2.73
CA THR A 491 10.16 21.63 -3.69
C THR A 491 9.72 23.07 -3.44
N MET A 492 9.57 23.49 -2.17
CA MET A 492 9.22 24.86 -1.83
C MET A 492 10.34 25.86 -2.15
N THR A 493 11.60 25.47 -1.92
CA THR A 493 12.75 26.30 -2.29
C THR A 493 12.84 26.44 -3.80
N LEU A 494 12.64 25.35 -4.55
CA LEU A 494 12.58 25.33 -6.02
C LEU A 494 11.44 26.22 -6.56
N ASP A 495 10.22 26.10 -6.04
CA ASP A 495 9.06 26.94 -6.43
C ASP A 495 9.34 28.43 -6.21
N VAL A 496 9.92 28.80 -5.05
CA VAL A 496 10.29 30.19 -4.76
C VAL A 496 11.42 30.67 -5.66
N THR A 497 12.50 29.89 -5.84
CA THR A 497 13.60 30.26 -6.75
C THR A 497 13.11 30.44 -8.19
N SER A 498 12.26 29.56 -8.71
CA SER A 498 11.62 29.69 -10.03
C SER A 498 10.81 30.98 -10.15
N LYS A 499 10.07 31.38 -9.11
CA LYS A 499 9.29 32.62 -9.08
C LYS A 499 10.18 33.86 -9.00
N VAL A 500 11.25 33.83 -8.21
CA VAL A 500 12.24 34.92 -8.13
C VAL A 500 12.99 35.05 -9.46
N TYR A 501 13.39 33.93 -10.08
CA TYR A 501 14.02 33.89 -11.40
C TYR A 501 13.10 34.51 -12.47
N ARG A 502 11.83 34.08 -12.57
CA ARG A 502 10.84 34.70 -13.48
C ARG A 502 10.67 36.20 -13.22
N LYS A 503 10.66 36.64 -11.97
CA LYS A 503 10.56 38.07 -11.61
C LYS A 503 11.80 38.86 -12.01
N ARG A 504 13.00 38.35 -11.75
CA ARG A 504 14.28 38.97 -12.15
C ARG A 504 14.42 39.02 -13.67
N LEU A 505 14.07 37.94 -14.37
CA LEU A 505 14.05 37.88 -15.83
C LEU A 505 13.06 38.90 -16.41
N ALA A 506 11.84 39.00 -15.86
CA ALA A 506 10.88 40.02 -16.28
C ALA A 506 11.38 41.46 -16.01
N GLN A 507 12.11 41.69 -14.91
CA GLN A 507 12.76 42.97 -14.63
C GLN A 507 13.86 43.28 -15.66
N ALA A 508 14.75 42.32 -15.97
CA ALA A 508 15.83 42.46 -16.96
C ALA A 508 15.32 42.68 -18.40
N VAL A 509 14.15 42.10 -18.73
CA VAL A 509 13.44 42.35 -20.00
C VAL A 509 12.82 43.75 -20.00
N THR A 510 12.23 44.20 -18.89
CA THR A 510 11.58 45.53 -18.79
C THR A 510 12.58 46.68 -18.72
N SER A 511 13.77 46.46 -18.13
CA SER A 511 14.86 47.44 -18.04
C SER A 511 15.69 47.54 -19.33
N GLY A 512 15.59 46.57 -20.24
CA GLY A 512 16.42 46.48 -21.45
C GLY A 512 17.85 45.97 -21.20
N GLU A 513 18.22 45.66 -19.95
CA GLU A 513 19.55 45.14 -19.58
C GLU A 513 19.89 43.84 -20.32
N LEU A 514 18.90 42.96 -20.50
CA LEU A 514 19.06 41.70 -21.23
C LEU A 514 19.29 41.92 -22.75
N GLU A 515 18.74 42.99 -23.32
CA GLU A 515 18.91 43.30 -24.75
C GLU A 515 20.28 43.94 -25.02
N ALA A 516 20.73 44.81 -24.12
CA ALA A 516 22.01 45.53 -24.18
C ALA A 516 23.25 44.68 -23.88
N ALA A 517 23.09 43.50 -23.27
CA ALA A 517 24.20 42.61 -22.94
C ALA A 517 24.92 42.05 -24.18
N GLU A 518 26.26 42.08 -24.18
CA GLU A 518 27.12 41.59 -25.26
C GLU A 518 26.90 40.09 -25.56
N SER A 519 26.58 39.29 -24.53
CA SER A 519 26.17 37.89 -24.68
C SER A 519 24.97 37.58 -23.79
N LYS A 520 23.84 37.31 -24.44
CA LYS A 520 22.55 36.99 -23.79
C LYS A 520 22.62 35.69 -22.99
N ALA A 521 23.30 34.68 -23.53
CA ALA A 521 23.56 33.42 -22.85
C ALA A 521 24.44 33.61 -21.59
N ALA A 522 25.46 34.46 -21.66
CA ALA A 522 26.31 34.75 -20.48
C ALA A 522 25.54 35.50 -19.40
N TYR A 523 24.68 36.47 -19.76
CA TYR A 523 23.81 37.15 -18.79
C TYR A 523 22.84 36.17 -18.10
N LEU A 524 22.19 35.29 -18.86
CA LEU A 524 21.29 34.28 -18.31
C LEU A 524 22.02 33.24 -17.45
N GLN A 525 23.25 32.87 -17.82
CA GLN A 525 24.11 32.02 -16.98
C GLN A 525 24.49 32.73 -15.67
N ASN A 526 24.95 33.98 -15.72
CA ASN A 526 25.25 34.77 -14.52
C ASN A 526 24.02 34.88 -13.60
N LEU A 527 22.83 35.11 -14.16
CA LEU A 527 21.58 35.17 -13.39
C LEU A 527 21.22 33.81 -12.74
N CYS A 528 21.56 32.69 -13.38
CA CYS A 528 21.42 31.36 -12.79
C CYS A 528 22.46 31.14 -11.67
N GLU A 529 23.71 31.58 -11.85
CA GLU A 529 24.79 31.45 -10.87
C GLU A 529 24.54 32.32 -9.62
N GLU A 530 24.08 33.57 -9.79
CA GLU A 530 23.70 34.48 -8.69
C GLU A 530 22.57 33.90 -7.81
N LEU A 531 21.58 33.26 -8.43
CA LEU A 531 20.43 32.66 -7.75
C LEU A 531 20.64 31.19 -7.35
N ASN A 532 21.80 30.60 -7.69
CA ASN A 532 22.08 29.16 -7.60
C ASN A 532 20.94 28.30 -8.18
N PHE A 533 20.44 28.71 -9.35
CA PHE A 533 19.33 28.07 -10.04
C PHE A 533 19.83 27.09 -11.11
N ASP A 534 19.08 25.99 -11.28
CA ASP A 534 19.41 24.91 -12.20
C ASP A 534 19.26 25.37 -13.67
N PRO A 535 20.34 25.38 -14.48
CA PRO A 535 20.28 25.82 -15.87
C PRO A 535 19.28 25.01 -16.72
N GLN A 536 19.02 23.74 -16.39
CA GLN A 536 18.04 22.93 -17.13
C GLN A 536 16.61 23.44 -16.90
N LYS A 537 16.28 23.78 -15.65
CA LYS A 537 14.98 24.37 -15.29
C LYS A 537 14.83 25.81 -15.76
N ALA A 538 15.93 26.54 -15.93
CA ALA A 538 15.92 27.85 -16.57
C ALA A 538 15.43 27.74 -18.02
N LEU A 539 15.91 26.73 -18.76
CA LEU A 539 15.47 26.45 -20.13
C LEU A 539 13.98 26.02 -20.18
N GLU A 540 13.51 25.18 -19.24
CA GLU A 540 12.08 24.85 -19.13
C GLU A 540 11.21 26.12 -18.91
N ILE A 541 11.67 27.06 -18.06
CA ILE A 541 10.99 28.33 -17.83
C ILE A 541 11.03 29.21 -19.10
N HIS A 542 12.14 29.24 -19.84
CA HIS A 542 12.24 29.97 -21.10
C HIS A 542 11.29 29.41 -22.17
N GLU A 543 11.17 28.09 -22.25
CA GLU A 543 10.20 27.42 -23.12
C GLU A 543 8.76 27.71 -22.68
N GLU A 544 8.44 27.68 -21.38
CA GLU A 544 7.11 28.00 -20.87
C GLU A 544 6.72 29.47 -21.19
N ILE A 545 7.65 30.41 -21.04
CA ILE A 545 7.45 31.83 -21.41
C ILE A 545 7.22 31.95 -22.93
N TYR A 546 7.99 31.25 -23.75
CA TYR A 546 7.81 31.22 -25.20
C TYR A 546 6.42 30.65 -25.57
N ARG A 547 6.04 29.50 -25.00
CA ARG A 547 4.73 28.85 -25.19
C ARG A 547 3.57 29.76 -24.76
N GLN A 548 3.69 30.45 -23.63
CA GLN A 548 2.68 31.41 -23.15
C GLN A 548 2.55 32.61 -24.09
N LYS A 549 3.67 33.15 -24.59
CA LYS A 549 3.61 34.27 -25.53
C LYS A 549 3.02 33.83 -26.88
N LEU A 550 3.38 32.66 -27.37
CA LEU A 550 2.78 32.07 -28.56
C LEU A 550 1.27 31.87 -28.38
N GLN A 551 0.81 31.28 -27.27
CA GLN A 551 -0.62 31.15 -26.97
C GLN A 551 -1.36 32.49 -26.91
N GLN A 552 -0.71 33.55 -26.42
CA GLN A 552 -1.29 34.90 -26.40
C GLN A 552 -1.46 35.48 -27.82
N LEU A 553 -0.47 35.28 -28.69
CA LEU A 553 -0.49 35.84 -30.06
C LEU A 553 -1.41 35.04 -30.99
N VAL A 554 -1.48 33.72 -30.84
CA VAL A 554 -2.34 32.85 -31.66
C VAL A 554 -3.81 32.85 -31.18
N ALA A 555 -4.14 33.59 -30.10
CA ALA A 555 -5.50 33.70 -29.59
C ALA A 555 -6.50 34.27 -30.63
N ASP A 556 -6.02 35.15 -31.52
CA ASP A 556 -6.80 35.78 -32.58
C ASP A 556 -6.87 34.92 -33.87
N GLY A 557 -6.19 33.76 -33.90
CA GLY A 557 -6.23 32.78 -34.99
C GLY A 557 -5.34 33.09 -36.21
N GLU A 558 -4.54 34.14 -36.15
CA GLU A 558 -3.55 34.54 -37.17
C GLU A 558 -2.19 34.82 -36.51
N LEU A 559 -1.10 34.60 -37.24
CA LEU A 559 0.25 35.04 -36.89
C LEU A 559 0.76 36.01 -37.96
N GLY A 560 0.78 37.30 -37.62
CA GLY A 560 1.32 38.34 -38.49
C GLY A 560 2.85 38.33 -38.59
N ASP A 561 3.40 39.03 -39.58
CA ASP A 561 4.85 39.22 -39.69
C ASP A 561 5.44 40.04 -38.54
N GLU A 562 4.63 40.83 -37.83
CA GLU A 562 5.06 41.55 -36.63
C GLU A 562 5.12 40.61 -35.41
N ASP A 563 4.17 39.69 -35.27
CA ASP A 563 4.12 38.67 -34.21
C ASP A 563 5.27 37.68 -34.35
N MET A 564 5.56 37.24 -35.57
CA MET A 564 6.73 36.41 -35.85
C MET A 564 8.04 37.11 -35.48
N LYS A 565 8.20 38.41 -35.82
CA LYS A 565 9.36 39.20 -35.37
C LYS A 565 9.42 39.35 -33.86
N ALA A 566 8.29 39.46 -33.17
CA ALA A 566 8.25 39.49 -31.70
C ALA A 566 8.65 38.14 -31.07
N LEU A 567 8.22 37.02 -31.67
CA LEU A 567 8.60 35.67 -31.25
C LEU A 567 10.08 35.36 -31.55
N GLU A 568 10.61 35.77 -32.70
CA GLU A 568 12.03 35.66 -33.04
C GLU A 568 12.91 36.48 -32.08
N ARG A 569 12.51 37.72 -31.76
CA ARG A 569 13.18 38.54 -30.72
C ARG A 569 13.20 37.82 -29.38
N LEU A 570 12.05 37.30 -28.94
CA LEU A 570 11.94 36.58 -27.67
C LEU A 570 12.75 35.27 -27.65
N GLN A 571 12.78 34.53 -28.76
CA GLN A 571 13.64 33.35 -28.93
C GLN A 571 15.12 33.70 -28.76
N VAL A 572 15.59 34.77 -29.41
CA VAL A 572 16.98 35.23 -29.34
C VAL A 572 17.32 35.74 -27.93
N MET A 573 16.41 36.48 -27.28
CA MET A 573 16.58 36.97 -25.91
C MET A 573 16.70 35.84 -24.88
N LEU A 574 15.86 34.80 -24.99
CA LEU A 574 15.83 33.67 -24.05
C LEU A 574 16.74 32.50 -24.46
N CYS A 575 17.42 32.61 -25.61
CA CYS A 575 18.32 31.59 -26.17
C CYS A 575 17.65 30.20 -26.36
N VAL A 576 16.37 30.17 -26.76
CA VAL A 576 15.61 28.92 -26.93
C VAL A 576 15.99 28.21 -28.25
N PRO A 577 16.32 26.90 -28.25
CA PRO A 577 16.67 26.16 -29.47
C PRO A 577 15.56 26.19 -30.54
N LYS A 578 15.96 26.26 -31.82
CA LYS A 578 15.01 26.27 -32.95
C LYS A 578 14.09 25.05 -32.96
N GLN A 579 14.62 23.87 -32.70
CA GLN A 579 13.84 22.63 -32.63
C GLN A 579 12.74 22.67 -31.55
N THR A 580 13.01 23.27 -30.39
CA THR A 580 12.03 23.45 -29.31
C THR A 580 10.94 24.44 -29.72
N VAL A 581 11.31 25.52 -30.44
CA VAL A 581 10.37 26.50 -30.99
C VAL A 581 9.47 25.87 -32.07
N GLU A 582 10.04 25.11 -33.01
CA GLU A 582 9.31 24.41 -34.05
C GLU A 582 8.33 23.37 -33.46
N ALA A 583 8.74 22.63 -32.44
CA ALA A 583 7.86 21.72 -31.71
C ALA A 583 6.71 22.46 -30.98
N ALA A 584 7.01 23.57 -30.28
CA ALA A 584 5.99 24.38 -29.61
C ALA A 584 4.99 25.00 -30.59
N HIS A 585 5.44 25.42 -31.77
CA HIS A 585 4.58 25.87 -32.87
C HIS A 585 3.71 24.74 -33.41
N ALA A 586 4.29 23.58 -33.72
CA ALA A 586 3.55 22.41 -34.19
C ALA A 586 2.49 21.96 -33.19
N ASP A 587 2.79 21.96 -31.89
CA ASP A 587 1.85 21.61 -30.81
C ASP A 587 0.71 22.64 -30.69
N ILE A 588 1.04 23.92 -30.49
CA ILE A 588 0.05 24.96 -30.16
C ILE A 588 -0.78 25.32 -31.40
N CYS A 589 -0.14 25.70 -32.51
CA CYS A 589 -0.81 26.07 -33.74
C CYS A 589 -1.50 24.86 -34.37
N GLY A 590 -0.88 23.67 -34.28
CA GLY A 590 -1.48 22.42 -34.74
C GLY A 590 -2.74 22.03 -33.95
N SER A 591 -2.79 22.27 -32.64
CA SER A 591 -4.01 22.01 -31.84
C SER A 591 -5.18 22.93 -32.20
N LEU A 592 -4.90 24.15 -32.67
CA LEU A 592 -5.91 25.11 -33.13
C LEU A 592 -6.39 24.76 -34.53
N PHE A 593 -5.46 24.41 -35.42
CA PHE A 593 -5.80 23.84 -36.74
C PHE A 593 -6.62 22.56 -36.62
N GLU A 594 -6.29 21.65 -35.69
CA GLU A 594 -7.06 20.42 -35.43
C GLU A 594 -8.51 20.72 -34.98
N LYS A 595 -8.76 21.83 -34.25
CA LYS A 595 -10.12 22.25 -33.90
C LYS A 595 -10.90 22.69 -35.15
N VAL A 596 -10.31 23.54 -35.99
CA VAL A 596 -10.93 24.01 -37.25
C VAL A 596 -11.20 22.83 -38.18
N VAL A 597 -10.28 21.88 -38.30
CA VAL A 597 -10.47 20.65 -39.09
C VAL A 597 -11.58 19.76 -38.49
N LYS A 598 -11.67 19.63 -37.16
CA LYS A 598 -12.76 18.88 -36.52
C LYS A 598 -14.13 19.52 -36.72
N GLU A 599 -14.22 20.84 -36.67
CA GLU A 599 -15.44 21.61 -36.95
C GLU A 599 -15.86 21.44 -38.41
N ALA A 600 -14.90 21.57 -39.34
CA ALA A 600 -15.11 21.33 -40.77
C ALA A 600 -15.60 19.90 -41.08
N ILE A 601 -15.08 18.89 -40.38
CA ILE A 601 -15.55 17.50 -40.53
C ILE A 601 -16.91 17.27 -39.84
N ALA A 602 -17.18 17.95 -38.72
CA ALA A 602 -18.46 17.84 -38.01
C ALA A 602 -19.65 18.41 -38.81
N ALA A 603 -19.41 19.38 -39.70
CA ALA A 603 -20.40 19.90 -40.64
C ALA A 603 -20.86 18.86 -41.69
N GLY A 604 -20.11 17.76 -41.88
CA GLY A 604 -20.51 16.63 -42.70
C GLY A 604 -20.51 16.90 -44.20
N ILE A 605 -21.30 16.12 -44.95
CA ILE A 605 -21.33 16.14 -46.43
C ILE A 605 -22.07 17.37 -46.96
N ASP A 606 -23.11 17.82 -46.26
CA ASP A 606 -24.01 18.90 -46.71
C ASP A 606 -23.62 20.29 -46.18
N GLY A 607 -22.61 20.38 -45.30
CA GLY A 607 -22.20 21.62 -44.62
C GLY A 607 -20.75 22.07 -44.85
N TYR A 608 -20.00 21.47 -45.78
CA TYR A 608 -18.63 21.91 -46.10
C TYR A 608 -18.64 23.13 -47.06
N ASP A 609 -19.24 24.23 -46.57
CA ASP A 609 -19.49 25.45 -47.33
C ASP A 609 -18.24 26.31 -47.57
N SER A 610 -18.35 27.28 -48.48
CA SER A 610 -17.27 28.24 -48.81
C SER A 610 -16.74 29.01 -47.60
N GLU A 611 -17.55 29.19 -46.55
CA GLU A 611 -17.14 29.85 -45.31
C GLU A 611 -16.21 28.97 -44.46
N ILE A 612 -16.49 27.66 -44.39
CA ILE A 612 -15.63 26.67 -43.72
C ILE A 612 -14.35 26.46 -44.53
N GLN A 613 -14.42 26.39 -45.86
CA GLN A 613 -13.24 26.36 -46.74
C GLN A 613 -12.32 27.57 -46.52
N LYS A 614 -12.90 28.79 -46.47
CA LYS A 614 -12.15 30.01 -46.13
C LYS A 614 -11.54 29.93 -44.74
N SER A 615 -12.25 29.37 -43.76
CA SER A 615 -11.75 29.22 -42.37
C SER A 615 -10.61 28.20 -42.28
N VAL A 616 -10.68 27.10 -43.01
CA VAL A 616 -9.61 26.10 -43.16
C VAL A 616 -8.39 26.70 -43.85
N ARG A 617 -8.54 27.39 -44.99
CA ARG A 617 -7.44 28.10 -45.66
C ARG A 617 -6.84 29.15 -44.74
N LYS A 618 -7.67 29.96 -44.08
CA LYS A 618 -7.25 30.98 -43.12
C LYS A 618 -6.44 30.36 -41.98
N ALA A 619 -6.86 29.23 -41.43
CA ALA A 619 -6.10 28.54 -40.40
C ALA A 619 -4.80 27.91 -40.94
N ALA A 620 -4.81 27.31 -42.13
CA ALA A 620 -3.61 26.70 -42.73
C ALA A 620 -2.50 27.73 -43.01
N TYR A 621 -2.84 28.84 -43.68
CA TYR A 621 -1.88 29.89 -44.04
C TYR A 621 -1.63 30.89 -42.91
N GLY A 622 -2.66 31.29 -42.18
CA GLY A 622 -2.58 32.26 -41.09
C GLY A 622 -1.83 31.75 -39.86
N LEU A 623 -1.83 30.44 -39.60
CA LEU A 623 -1.05 29.84 -38.50
C LEU A 623 0.39 29.44 -38.92
N ARG A 624 0.76 29.64 -40.20
CA ARG A 624 2.10 29.34 -40.77
C ARG A 624 2.63 27.93 -40.45
N LEU A 625 1.72 26.95 -40.35
CA LEU A 625 2.11 25.55 -40.20
C LEU A 625 2.84 25.06 -41.45
N THR A 626 3.85 24.21 -41.29
CA THR A 626 4.47 23.54 -42.46
C THR A 626 3.43 22.64 -43.12
N ARG A 627 3.47 22.54 -44.46
CA ARG A 627 2.54 21.74 -45.28
C ARG A 627 2.46 20.29 -44.78
N GLU A 628 3.59 19.74 -44.34
CA GLU A 628 3.71 18.40 -43.76
C GLU A 628 2.96 18.28 -42.42
N VAL A 629 3.18 19.20 -41.46
CA VAL A 629 2.50 19.16 -40.16
C VAL A 629 0.99 19.36 -40.32
N ALA A 630 0.56 20.33 -41.13
CA ALA A 630 -0.86 20.52 -41.44
C ALA A 630 -1.49 19.26 -42.07
N MET A 631 -0.79 18.62 -43.01
CA MET A 631 -1.26 17.39 -43.66
C MET A 631 -1.36 16.21 -42.69
N THR A 632 -0.37 16.00 -41.80
CA THR A 632 -0.41 14.90 -40.82
C THR A 632 -1.56 15.07 -39.82
N ILE A 633 -1.82 16.30 -39.37
CA ILE A 633 -2.94 16.62 -38.46
C ILE A 633 -4.28 16.39 -39.16
N ALA A 634 -4.47 16.90 -40.37
CA ALA A 634 -5.69 16.71 -41.15
C ALA A 634 -5.94 15.21 -41.45
N SER A 635 -4.90 14.50 -41.89
CA SER A 635 -4.95 13.06 -42.16
C SER A 635 -5.36 12.26 -40.93
N LYS A 636 -4.78 12.54 -39.75
CA LYS A 636 -5.13 11.90 -38.48
C LYS A 636 -6.59 12.14 -38.08
N ALA A 637 -7.11 13.34 -38.31
CA ALA A 637 -8.52 13.67 -38.05
C ALA A 637 -9.48 12.94 -39.02
N VAL A 638 -9.16 12.91 -40.32
CA VAL A 638 -9.95 12.24 -41.35
C VAL A 638 -9.97 10.71 -41.16
N ARG A 639 -8.82 10.07 -40.91
CA ARG A 639 -8.74 8.61 -40.71
C ARG A 639 -9.55 8.15 -39.49
N LYS A 640 -9.56 8.92 -38.40
CA LYS A 640 -10.44 8.67 -37.24
C LYS A 640 -11.93 8.65 -37.61
N ILE A 641 -12.34 9.47 -38.57
CA ILE A 641 -13.72 9.57 -39.04
C ILE A 641 -14.06 8.43 -39.99
N PHE A 642 -13.15 8.04 -40.89
CA PHE A 642 -13.31 6.80 -41.68
C PHE A 642 -13.44 5.56 -40.79
N ILE A 643 -12.64 5.44 -39.72
CA ILE A 643 -12.77 4.36 -38.72
C ILE A 643 -14.17 4.37 -38.08
N SER A 644 -14.77 5.53 -37.80
CA SER A 644 -16.16 5.63 -37.31
C SER A 644 -17.20 5.11 -38.33
N TYR A 645 -17.02 5.41 -39.62
CA TYR A 645 -17.87 4.84 -40.68
C TYR A 645 -17.70 3.32 -40.78
N ILE A 646 -16.48 2.79 -40.65
CA ILE A 646 -16.19 1.36 -40.65
C ILE A 646 -16.81 0.66 -39.43
N GLN A 647 -16.70 1.25 -38.24
CA GLN A 647 -17.34 0.72 -37.03
C GLN A 647 -18.86 0.68 -37.18
N ARG A 648 -19.48 1.72 -37.76
CA ARG A 648 -20.92 1.71 -38.11
C ARG A 648 -21.26 0.64 -39.14
N ALA A 649 -20.44 0.46 -40.17
CA ALA A 649 -20.63 -0.57 -41.19
C ALA A 649 -20.53 -2.00 -40.62
N ARG A 650 -19.65 -2.25 -39.63
CA ARG A 650 -19.53 -3.53 -38.91
C ARG A 650 -20.65 -3.75 -37.89
N GLY A 651 -21.10 -2.69 -37.21
CA GLY A 651 -22.22 -2.73 -36.27
C GLY A 651 -23.59 -2.87 -36.93
N ALA A 652 -23.69 -2.64 -38.24
CA ALA A 652 -24.92 -2.83 -39.00
C ALA A 652 -25.23 -4.33 -39.16
N GLY A 653 -26.37 -4.78 -38.62
CA GLY A 653 -26.79 -6.19 -38.62
C GLY A 653 -27.20 -6.78 -39.98
N GLY A 654 -26.84 -6.14 -41.10
CA GLY A 654 -27.20 -6.59 -42.45
C GLY A 654 -26.31 -5.97 -43.52
N ARG A 655 -25.85 -6.80 -44.47
CA ARG A 655 -24.85 -6.43 -45.49
C ARG A 655 -25.27 -5.24 -46.38
N THR A 656 -26.57 -5.03 -46.59
CA THR A 656 -27.09 -3.86 -47.32
C THR A 656 -26.88 -2.55 -46.56
N GLU A 657 -26.97 -2.57 -45.23
CA GLU A 657 -26.77 -1.39 -44.40
C GLU A 657 -25.27 -1.11 -44.19
N SER A 658 -24.44 -2.15 -44.05
CA SER A 658 -22.98 -2.03 -44.10
C SER A 658 -22.52 -1.36 -45.40
N ALA A 659 -23.07 -1.76 -46.54
CA ALA A 659 -22.75 -1.16 -47.84
C ALA A 659 -23.20 0.31 -47.96
N LYS A 660 -24.33 0.69 -47.36
CA LYS A 660 -24.77 2.10 -47.32
C LYS A 660 -23.85 2.98 -46.48
N GLU A 661 -23.38 2.52 -45.32
CA GLU A 661 -22.41 3.27 -44.52
C GLU A 661 -21.06 3.41 -45.25
N LEU A 662 -20.62 2.39 -45.99
CA LEU A 662 -19.44 2.49 -46.88
C LEU A 662 -19.67 3.47 -48.03
N LYS A 663 -20.85 3.50 -48.66
CA LYS A 663 -21.20 4.53 -49.67
C LYS A 663 -21.13 5.96 -49.10
N LYS A 664 -21.60 6.18 -47.86
CA LYS A 664 -21.48 7.48 -47.17
C LYS A 664 -20.01 7.86 -46.93
N MET A 665 -19.16 6.89 -46.59
CA MET A 665 -17.72 7.10 -46.40
C MET A 665 -17.03 7.54 -47.72
N ILE A 666 -17.37 6.89 -48.84
CA ILE A 666 -16.83 7.23 -50.17
C ILE A 666 -17.29 8.63 -50.61
N ALA A 667 -18.57 8.95 -50.40
CA ALA A 667 -19.11 10.28 -50.68
C ALA A 667 -18.42 11.38 -49.85
N PHE A 668 -18.16 11.12 -48.58
CA PHE A 668 -17.38 12.02 -47.71
C PHE A 668 -15.94 12.22 -48.22
N ASN A 669 -15.26 11.17 -48.70
CA ASN A 669 -13.92 11.31 -49.28
C ASN A 669 -13.92 12.17 -50.56
N SER A 670 -14.88 11.94 -51.45
CA SER A 670 -14.96 12.65 -52.75
C SER A 670 -15.38 14.11 -52.61
N LEU A 671 -16.26 14.44 -51.64
CA LEU A 671 -16.83 15.79 -51.51
C LEU A 671 -16.13 16.67 -50.47
N VAL A 672 -15.71 16.11 -49.33
CA VAL A 672 -15.17 16.87 -48.20
C VAL A 672 -13.65 16.74 -48.13
N VAL A 673 -13.13 15.51 -48.04
CA VAL A 673 -11.68 15.27 -47.89
C VAL A 673 -10.90 15.79 -49.10
N SER A 674 -11.41 15.53 -50.31
CA SER A 674 -10.79 15.97 -51.55
C SER A 674 -10.68 17.51 -51.65
N GLN A 675 -11.65 18.25 -51.11
CA GLN A 675 -11.58 19.72 -51.05
C GLN A 675 -10.70 20.21 -49.90
N LEU A 676 -10.80 19.60 -48.71
CA LEU A 676 -9.99 19.92 -47.52
C LEU A 676 -8.48 19.88 -47.79
N VAL A 677 -7.99 18.85 -48.48
CA VAL A 677 -6.57 18.76 -48.82
C VAL A 677 -6.19 19.71 -49.96
N ALA A 678 -7.06 20.00 -50.92
CA ALA A 678 -6.81 21.04 -51.91
C ALA A 678 -6.68 22.44 -51.25
N ASP A 679 -7.54 22.73 -50.28
CA ASP A 679 -7.49 23.95 -49.45
C ASP A 679 -6.16 24.06 -48.66
N ILE A 680 -5.68 22.93 -48.10
CA ILE A 680 -4.40 22.84 -47.37
C ILE A 680 -3.18 22.96 -48.31
N LYS A 681 -3.29 22.51 -49.56
CA LYS A 681 -2.22 22.56 -50.56
C LYS A 681 -2.12 23.90 -51.28
N GLY A 682 -3.22 24.63 -51.43
CA GLY A 682 -3.27 25.96 -52.05
C GLY A 682 -3.51 25.95 -53.56
N GLU A 683 -3.88 24.81 -54.12
CA GLU A 683 -4.12 24.61 -55.55
C GLU A 683 -5.50 25.21 -55.93
N SER A 684 -5.53 26.51 -56.24
CA SER A 684 -6.68 27.13 -56.90
C SER A 684 -6.84 26.58 -58.33
N SER A 685 -8.09 26.34 -58.75
CA SER A 685 -8.47 25.55 -59.93
C SER A 685 -8.11 26.11 -61.32
N ASP A 686 -7.13 27.02 -61.44
CA ASP A 686 -6.72 27.68 -62.68
C ASP A 686 -5.20 27.65 -62.86
N THR A 687 -4.66 26.48 -63.22
CA THR A 687 -3.36 26.34 -63.92
C THR A 687 -3.39 25.11 -64.83
N PRO A 688 -2.93 25.18 -66.09
CA PRO A 688 -2.83 24.00 -66.95
C PRO A 688 -1.76 23.03 -66.41
N PRO A 689 -1.88 21.71 -66.66
CA PRO A 689 -0.92 20.74 -66.13
C PRO A 689 0.45 20.89 -66.80
N GLU A 690 1.51 21.09 -66.03
CA GLU A 690 2.87 20.77 -66.49
C GLU A 690 3.09 19.25 -66.44
N GLU A 691 3.45 18.68 -67.58
CA GLU A 691 3.70 17.24 -67.72
C GLU A 691 4.92 16.82 -66.91
N THR A 692 4.72 16.05 -65.83
CA THR A 692 5.82 15.29 -65.21
C THR A 692 5.84 13.87 -65.78
N GLN A 693 7.02 13.44 -66.19
CA GLN A 693 7.20 12.34 -67.13
C GLN A 693 6.94 10.98 -66.50
N LYS A 694 6.25 10.10 -67.25
CA LYS A 694 6.13 8.68 -66.89
C LYS A 694 7.40 7.95 -67.31
N GLU A 695 8.22 7.55 -66.34
CA GLU A 695 9.19 6.48 -66.60
C GLU A 695 8.43 5.17 -66.81
N GLN A 696 8.79 4.48 -67.89
CA GLN A 696 8.23 3.18 -68.24
C GLN A 696 8.85 2.10 -67.35
N VAL A 697 8.02 1.28 -66.72
CA VAL A 697 8.44 -0.02 -66.19
C VAL A 697 7.82 -1.09 -67.09
N GLU A 698 8.59 -1.57 -68.05
CA GLU A 698 8.29 -2.84 -68.73
C GLU A 698 8.47 -3.99 -67.72
N GLN A 699 7.37 -4.63 -67.30
CA GLN A 699 7.42 -5.91 -66.59
C GLN A 699 6.30 -6.86 -67.05
N THR A 700 6.66 -7.74 -67.99
CA THR A 700 6.10 -9.09 -68.21
C THR A 700 4.60 -9.20 -68.58
N ASP A 701 4.33 -9.13 -69.88
CA ASP A 701 3.01 -9.37 -70.51
C ASP A 701 2.45 -10.82 -70.33
N GLU A 702 3.21 -11.76 -69.74
CA GLU A 702 2.78 -13.16 -69.57
C GLU A 702 1.86 -13.38 -68.36
N GLU A 703 1.92 -12.54 -67.31
CA GLU A 703 0.98 -12.68 -66.19
C GLU A 703 -0.42 -12.15 -66.57
N ASP A 704 -0.52 -11.02 -67.30
CA ASP A 704 -1.73 -10.22 -67.51
C ASP A 704 -2.93 -10.99 -68.13
N GLU A 705 -2.69 -12.00 -68.98
CA GLU A 705 -3.77 -12.84 -69.54
C GLU A 705 -4.54 -13.65 -68.49
N GLU A 706 -3.92 -14.01 -67.35
CA GLU A 706 -4.62 -14.68 -66.24
C GLU A 706 -5.59 -13.73 -65.50
N TRP A 707 -5.32 -12.41 -65.49
CA TRP A 707 -6.07 -11.41 -64.73
C TRP A 707 -7.35 -10.93 -65.47
N GLU A 708 -7.37 -11.04 -66.81
CA GLU A 708 -8.49 -10.67 -67.69
C GLU A 708 -9.75 -11.56 -67.57
N SER A 709 -9.61 -12.74 -66.95
CA SER A 709 -10.64 -13.79 -66.90
C SER A 709 -11.80 -13.51 -65.93
N LEU A 710 -11.56 -12.73 -64.88
CA LEU A 710 -12.57 -12.43 -63.86
C LEU A 710 -13.55 -11.36 -64.35
N GLN A 711 -14.77 -11.78 -64.74
CA GLN A 711 -15.84 -10.89 -65.23
C GLN A 711 -16.18 -9.73 -64.26
N SER A 712 -15.88 -9.89 -62.97
CA SER A 712 -16.08 -8.87 -61.94
C SER A 712 -15.02 -7.77 -61.98
N LEU A 713 -13.77 -8.05 -62.39
CA LEU A 713 -12.72 -7.03 -62.57
C LEU A 713 -12.89 -6.26 -63.88
N ARG A 714 -13.34 -6.92 -64.95
CA ARG A 714 -13.68 -6.28 -66.24
C ARG A 714 -14.75 -5.18 -66.11
N LYS A 715 -15.55 -5.21 -65.03
CA LYS A 715 -16.54 -4.18 -64.70
C LYS A 715 -16.04 -3.10 -63.73
N VAL A 716 -14.88 -3.30 -63.11
CA VAL A 716 -14.25 -2.35 -62.17
C VAL A 716 -13.28 -1.41 -62.87
N LYS A 717 -12.69 -1.80 -64.02
CA LYS A 717 -11.98 -0.87 -64.93
C LYS A 717 -13.01 -0.03 -65.71
N PRO A 718 -13.18 1.29 -65.45
CA PRO A 718 -14.02 2.15 -66.27
C PRO A 718 -13.33 2.47 -67.61
N SER A 719 -14.12 2.81 -68.63
CA SER A 719 -13.60 3.40 -69.86
C SER A 719 -12.92 4.76 -69.58
N LYS A 720 -11.90 5.09 -70.38
CA LYS A 720 -10.93 6.19 -70.17
C LYS A 720 -11.51 7.62 -70.02
N ASP A 721 -12.80 7.83 -70.23
CA ASP A 721 -13.42 9.15 -70.40
C ASP A 721 -14.18 9.70 -69.16
N THR A 722 -14.33 8.92 -68.08
CA THR A 722 -15.02 9.38 -66.84
C THR A 722 -14.10 10.04 -65.81
N LEU A 723 -12.93 10.51 -66.24
CA LEU A 723 -11.91 11.17 -65.40
C LEU A 723 -12.29 12.63 -65.06
N ARG A 724 -13.43 12.83 -64.39
CA ARG A 724 -13.92 14.15 -63.93
C ARG A 724 -14.26 14.16 -62.44
N LYS A 725 -13.23 13.94 -61.63
CA LYS A 725 -12.98 14.46 -60.27
C LYS A 725 -11.83 13.64 -59.71
N GLU A 726 -10.68 14.25 -59.52
CA GLU A 726 -9.55 13.61 -58.84
C GLU A 726 -9.95 13.38 -57.38
N ILE A 727 -10.10 12.10 -57.01
CA ILE A 727 -10.36 11.67 -55.65
C ILE A 727 -9.01 11.35 -55.03
N GLN A 728 -8.77 11.85 -53.82
CA GLN A 728 -7.46 11.70 -53.20
C GLN A 728 -7.13 10.27 -52.79
N THR A 729 -5.90 9.92 -53.11
CA THR A 729 -5.19 8.69 -52.73
C THR A 729 -4.24 8.90 -51.55
N GLU A 730 -4.09 10.13 -51.07
CA GLU A 730 -3.07 10.52 -50.07
C GLU A 730 -3.43 10.10 -48.64
N ILE A 731 -4.72 10.12 -48.29
CA ILE A 731 -5.22 9.72 -46.97
C ILE A 731 -5.77 8.29 -47.05
N THR A 732 -4.89 7.30 -46.99
CA THR A 732 -5.26 5.87 -46.94
C THR A 732 -5.42 5.38 -45.51
N LEU A 733 -6.17 4.28 -45.35
CA LEU A 733 -6.29 3.53 -44.09
C LEU A 733 -5.29 2.38 -43.94
N LYS A 734 -4.25 2.34 -44.78
CA LYS A 734 -3.30 1.21 -44.86
C LYS A 734 -2.67 0.87 -43.51
N ASP A 735 -2.27 1.88 -42.76
CA ASP A 735 -1.56 1.72 -41.47
C ASP A 735 -2.51 1.62 -40.25
N ASP A 736 -3.79 1.97 -40.42
CA ASP A 736 -4.78 2.00 -39.33
C ASP A 736 -5.63 0.70 -39.24
N LEU A 737 -5.67 -0.12 -40.31
CA LEU A 737 -6.42 -1.38 -40.35
C LEU A 737 -5.57 -2.57 -40.82
N PRO A 738 -5.68 -3.75 -40.19
CA PRO A 738 -4.98 -4.95 -40.64
C PRO A 738 -5.52 -5.44 -41.98
N GLU A 739 -4.65 -6.01 -42.83
CA GLU A 739 -4.95 -6.51 -44.18
C GLU A 739 -6.29 -7.25 -44.26
N ARG A 740 -6.48 -8.27 -43.42
CA ARG A 740 -7.71 -9.08 -43.35
C ARG A 740 -8.97 -8.22 -43.23
N ASP A 741 -8.97 -7.21 -42.37
CA ASP A 741 -10.12 -6.34 -42.15
C ASP A 741 -10.43 -5.46 -43.37
N ARG A 742 -9.40 -4.98 -44.07
CA ARG A 742 -9.53 -4.19 -45.31
C ARG A 742 -10.15 -5.07 -46.42
N THR A 743 -9.59 -6.27 -46.57
CA THR A 743 -10.01 -7.32 -47.49
C THR A 743 -11.45 -7.78 -47.22
N ASP A 744 -11.84 -7.97 -45.96
CA ASP A 744 -13.20 -8.37 -45.57
C ASP A 744 -14.22 -7.24 -45.81
N LEU A 745 -13.85 -5.96 -45.60
CA LEU A 745 -14.70 -4.80 -45.95
C LEU A 745 -14.91 -4.69 -47.46
N TYR A 746 -13.83 -4.81 -48.24
CA TYR A 746 -13.88 -4.82 -49.70
C TYR A 746 -14.71 -6.01 -50.22
N LYS A 747 -14.50 -7.22 -49.67
CA LYS A 747 -15.29 -8.43 -49.99
C LYS A 747 -16.77 -8.25 -49.67
N THR A 748 -17.11 -7.61 -48.55
CA THR A 748 -18.48 -7.32 -48.13
C THR A 748 -19.19 -6.41 -49.13
N TYR A 749 -18.49 -5.36 -49.61
CA TYR A 749 -19.01 -4.42 -50.60
C TYR A 749 -19.06 -5.01 -52.02
N LEU A 750 -18.01 -5.71 -52.47
CA LEU A 750 -18.01 -6.46 -53.73
C LEU A 750 -19.17 -7.47 -53.80
N LEU A 751 -19.39 -8.23 -52.73
CA LEU A 751 -20.49 -9.16 -52.65
C LEU A 751 -21.83 -8.43 -52.73
N PHE A 752 -21.97 -7.24 -52.12
CA PHE A 752 -23.15 -6.38 -52.27
C PHE A 752 -23.39 -5.98 -53.74
N CYS A 753 -22.36 -5.53 -54.48
CA CYS A 753 -22.44 -5.24 -55.92
C CYS A 753 -22.80 -6.46 -56.80
N LEU A 754 -22.61 -7.69 -56.29
CA LEU A 754 -23.00 -8.93 -56.97
C LEU A 754 -24.46 -9.35 -56.70
N THR A 755 -25.00 -9.12 -55.50
CA THR A 755 -26.38 -9.50 -55.16
C THR A 755 -27.42 -8.39 -55.36
N GLY A 756 -26.98 -7.13 -55.46
CA GLY A 756 -27.86 -5.96 -55.51
C GLY A 756 -28.56 -5.66 -54.18
N GLN A 757 -29.31 -4.55 -54.15
CA GLN A 757 -30.09 -4.14 -52.98
C GLN A 757 -31.41 -4.91 -52.93
N VAL A 758 -31.53 -5.80 -51.94
CA VAL A 758 -32.78 -6.50 -51.60
C VAL A 758 -33.64 -5.58 -50.73
N THR A 759 -34.71 -5.03 -51.31
CA THR A 759 -35.65 -4.20 -50.55
C THR A 759 -36.86 -5.05 -50.15
N ARG A 760 -37.09 -5.22 -48.85
CA ARG A 760 -38.30 -5.88 -48.32
C ARG A 760 -39.44 -4.87 -48.29
N ILE A 761 -40.47 -5.14 -49.08
CA ILE A 761 -41.74 -4.40 -49.02
C ILE A 761 -42.54 -4.94 -47.81
N PRO A 762 -43.36 -4.14 -47.11
CA PRO A 762 -44.28 -4.63 -46.07
C PRO A 762 -45.43 -5.50 -46.64
N PHE A 763 -45.09 -6.68 -47.18
CA PHE A 763 -45.96 -7.84 -47.40
C PHE A 763 -45.16 -9.15 -47.62
N GLY A 764 -43.88 -9.20 -47.24
CA GLY A 764 -43.01 -10.38 -47.35
C GLY A 764 -42.29 -10.55 -48.69
N ALA A 765 -42.69 -9.81 -49.74
CA ALA A 765 -42.01 -9.80 -51.02
C ALA A 765 -40.63 -9.11 -50.94
N GLN A 766 -39.61 -9.76 -51.51
CA GLN A 766 -38.27 -9.21 -51.72
C GLN A 766 -38.11 -8.81 -53.18
N ILE A 767 -37.75 -7.55 -53.44
CA ILE A 767 -37.34 -7.09 -54.77
C ILE A 767 -35.83 -6.84 -54.75
N THR A 768 -35.12 -7.49 -55.66
CA THR A 768 -33.74 -7.16 -56.04
C THR A 768 -33.75 -6.09 -57.13
N THR A 769 -33.06 -4.98 -56.90
CA THR A 769 -32.77 -4.01 -57.96
C THR A 769 -31.64 -4.53 -58.86
N LYS A 770 -31.61 -4.11 -60.13
CA LYS A 770 -30.65 -4.60 -61.12
C LYS A 770 -29.23 -4.04 -60.88
N LYS A 771 -28.23 -4.71 -61.46
CA LYS A 771 -26.82 -4.32 -61.49
C LYS A 771 -26.65 -2.96 -62.18
N ASP A 772 -26.23 -1.95 -61.43
CA ASP A 772 -25.75 -0.68 -61.96
C ASP A 772 -24.20 -0.68 -61.98
N ASP A 773 -23.59 -0.41 -63.13
CA ASP A 773 -22.13 -0.42 -63.27
C ASP A 773 -21.47 0.73 -62.45
N SER A 774 -22.24 1.73 -62.01
CA SER A 774 -21.81 2.80 -61.09
C SER A 774 -21.37 2.28 -59.71
N GLU A 775 -21.87 1.14 -59.25
CA GLU A 775 -21.46 0.56 -57.96
C GLU A 775 -20.02 0.03 -58.00
N TYR A 776 -19.54 -0.40 -59.17
CA TYR A 776 -18.17 -0.91 -59.35
C TYR A 776 -17.14 0.24 -59.39
N VAL A 777 -17.54 1.44 -59.83
CA VAL A 777 -16.71 2.66 -59.70
C VAL A 777 -16.53 3.03 -58.23
N LEU A 778 -17.60 2.94 -57.42
CA LEU A 778 -17.53 3.13 -55.96
C LEU A 778 -16.66 2.04 -55.28
N LEU A 779 -16.68 0.80 -55.77
CA LEU A 779 -15.82 -0.28 -55.27
C LEU A 779 -14.33 0.02 -55.52
N SER A 780 -13.95 0.54 -56.69
CA SER A 780 -12.58 0.99 -56.98
C SER A 780 -12.14 2.12 -56.03
N GLN A 781 -12.99 3.12 -55.82
CA GLN A 781 -12.75 4.22 -54.87
C GLN A 781 -12.60 3.72 -53.43
N LEU A 782 -13.37 2.70 -53.03
CA LEU A 782 -13.24 2.04 -51.73
C LEU A 782 -11.90 1.32 -51.58
N GLY A 783 -11.43 0.63 -52.62
CA GLY A 783 -10.09 0.02 -52.65
C GLY A 783 -8.97 1.04 -52.42
N SER A 784 -9.08 2.20 -53.08
CA SER A 784 -8.14 3.33 -52.92
C SER A 784 -8.13 3.88 -51.49
N ILE A 785 -9.29 4.12 -50.87
CA ILE A 785 -9.41 4.62 -49.49
C ILE A 785 -8.86 3.61 -48.47
N LEU A 786 -9.14 2.31 -48.68
CA LEU A 786 -8.62 1.24 -47.84
C LEU A 786 -7.10 1.04 -48.03
N GLY A 787 -6.50 1.54 -49.12
CA GLY A 787 -5.08 1.34 -49.42
C GLY A 787 -4.74 -0.10 -49.81
N LEU A 788 -5.70 -0.80 -50.43
CA LEU A 788 -5.49 -2.13 -50.99
C LEU A 788 -4.71 -2.05 -52.31
N THR A 789 -3.77 -2.97 -52.50
CA THR A 789 -3.04 -3.15 -53.76
C THR A 789 -3.86 -3.91 -54.79
N ASP A 790 -3.54 -3.74 -56.08
CA ASP A 790 -4.22 -4.44 -57.17
C ASP A 790 -4.13 -5.97 -57.02
N LYS A 791 -3.01 -6.48 -56.47
CA LYS A 791 -2.80 -7.91 -56.18
C LYS A 791 -3.76 -8.42 -55.10
N GLU A 792 -3.90 -7.69 -53.98
CA GLU A 792 -4.89 -8.02 -52.92
C GLU A 792 -6.33 -7.98 -53.48
N ILE A 793 -6.67 -6.95 -54.28
CA ILE A 793 -8.00 -6.79 -54.88
C ILE A 793 -8.34 -8.00 -55.77
N VAL A 794 -7.44 -8.41 -56.66
CA VAL A 794 -7.67 -9.56 -57.53
C VAL A 794 -7.81 -10.85 -56.74
N GLU A 795 -7.04 -11.03 -55.67
CA GLU A 795 -7.20 -12.20 -54.79
C GLU A 795 -8.59 -12.24 -54.12
N VAL A 796 -9.18 -11.10 -53.75
CA VAL A 796 -10.57 -11.07 -53.27
C VAL A 796 -11.55 -11.52 -54.36
N HIS A 797 -11.39 -11.00 -55.58
CA HIS A 797 -12.25 -11.37 -56.71
C HIS A 797 -12.09 -12.86 -57.08
N ARG A 798 -10.86 -13.40 -57.04
CA ARG A 798 -10.54 -14.83 -57.24
C ARG A 798 -11.14 -15.70 -56.15
N SER A 799 -10.89 -15.42 -54.87
CA SER A 799 -11.38 -16.24 -53.75
C SER A 799 -12.92 -16.30 -53.70
N LEU A 800 -13.60 -15.23 -54.12
CA LEU A 800 -15.06 -15.21 -54.23
C LEU A 800 -15.56 -16.02 -55.44
N ALA A 801 -14.86 -15.98 -56.57
CA ALA A 801 -15.13 -16.84 -57.72
C ALA A 801 -14.94 -18.33 -57.37
N GLU A 802 -13.84 -18.69 -56.69
CA GLU A 802 -13.60 -20.04 -56.18
C GLU A 802 -14.71 -20.52 -55.23
N GLN A 803 -15.13 -19.66 -54.29
CA GLN A 803 -16.19 -19.99 -53.34
C GLN A 803 -17.54 -20.23 -54.04
N ALA A 804 -17.90 -19.38 -55.02
CA ALA A 804 -19.12 -19.54 -55.81
C ALA A 804 -19.08 -20.81 -56.68
N PHE A 805 -17.95 -21.07 -57.35
CA PHE A 805 -17.74 -22.27 -58.15
C PHE A 805 -17.81 -23.53 -57.29
N ARG A 806 -17.15 -23.56 -56.14
CA ARG A 806 -17.17 -24.69 -55.20
C ARG A 806 -18.58 -25.03 -54.72
N GLN A 807 -19.36 -24.04 -54.30
CA GLN A 807 -20.73 -24.27 -53.84
C GLN A 807 -21.62 -24.88 -54.94
N GLN A 808 -21.47 -24.44 -56.19
CA GLN A 808 -22.25 -24.99 -57.31
C GLN A 808 -21.73 -26.36 -57.76
N ALA A 809 -20.41 -26.57 -57.75
CA ALA A 809 -19.77 -27.83 -58.07
C ALA A 809 -20.10 -28.94 -57.04
N GLU A 810 -20.18 -28.62 -55.76
CA GLU A 810 -20.59 -29.57 -54.71
C GLU A 810 -22.04 -30.07 -54.88
N VAL A 811 -22.93 -29.25 -55.47
CA VAL A 811 -24.30 -29.66 -55.85
C VAL A 811 -24.31 -30.58 -57.07
N ILE A 812 -23.51 -30.28 -58.10
CA ILE A 812 -23.42 -31.11 -59.31
C ILE A 812 -22.74 -32.47 -59.04
N LEU A 813 -21.78 -32.50 -58.10
CA LEU A 813 -20.99 -33.68 -57.74
C LEU A 813 -21.52 -34.41 -56.50
N ALA A 814 -22.81 -34.28 -56.17
CA ALA A 814 -23.43 -34.87 -54.99
C ALA A 814 -23.15 -36.39 -54.85
N ASP A 815 -23.21 -37.13 -55.96
CA ASP A 815 -23.01 -38.59 -56.01
C ASP A 815 -21.53 -39.02 -56.22
N GLY A 816 -20.58 -38.09 -56.20
CA GLY A 816 -19.14 -38.35 -56.34
C GLY A 816 -18.64 -38.77 -57.74
N GLN A 817 -19.53 -39.15 -58.66
CA GLN A 817 -19.15 -39.60 -60.01
C GLN A 817 -18.92 -38.46 -61.01
N LEU A 818 -17.77 -38.50 -61.70
CA LEU A 818 -17.42 -37.65 -62.85
C LEU A 818 -17.91 -38.26 -64.17
N THR A 819 -19.12 -37.91 -64.59
CA THR A 819 -19.61 -38.22 -65.95
C THR A 819 -19.23 -37.11 -66.93
N LYS A 820 -19.13 -37.43 -68.23
CA LYS A 820 -18.83 -36.43 -69.29
C LYS A 820 -19.78 -35.23 -69.25
N VAL A 821 -21.08 -35.48 -69.04
CA VAL A 821 -22.12 -34.43 -68.91
C VAL A 821 -21.86 -33.52 -67.71
N ARG A 822 -21.45 -34.07 -66.55
CA ARG A 822 -21.11 -33.25 -65.37
C ARG A 822 -19.84 -32.44 -65.61
N MET A 823 -18.86 -32.98 -66.32
CA MET A 823 -17.66 -32.24 -66.71
C MET A 823 -17.98 -31.08 -67.66
N GLU A 824 -18.89 -31.26 -68.61
CA GLU A 824 -19.40 -30.21 -69.49
C GLU A 824 -20.14 -29.11 -68.69
N GLN A 825 -21.01 -29.49 -67.76
CA GLN A 825 -21.70 -28.54 -66.85
C GLN A 825 -20.72 -27.77 -65.96
N LEU A 826 -19.69 -28.43 -65.42
CA LEU A 826 -18.63 -27.79 -64.62
C LEU A 826 -17.76 -26.84 -65.47
N ASN A 827 -17.47 -27.19 -66.73
CA ASN A 827 -16.77 -26.31 -67.67
C ASN A 827 -17.63 -25.09 -68.07
N GLU A 828 -18.95 -25.24 -68.17
CA GLU A 828 -19.88 -24.14 -68.41
C GLU A 828 -19.98 -23.22 -67.17
N LEU A 829 -20.09 -23.78 -65.97
CA LEU A 829 -20.00 -23.01 -64.72
C LEU A 829 -18.67 -22.27 -64.57
N GLN A 830 -17.55 -22.90 -64.92
CA GLN A 830 -16.23 -22.26 -64.89
C GLN A 830 -16.23 -20.99 -65.76
N LYS A 831 -16.73 -21.08 -67.01
CA LYS A 831 -16.84 -19.94 -67.94
C LYS A 831 -17.78 -18.85 -67.42
N ASN A 832 -18.88 -19.23 -66.78
CA ASN A 832 -19.86 -18.29 -66.21
C ASN A 832 -19.33 -17.55 -64.97
N VAL A 833 -18.48 -18.21 -64.17
CA VAL A 833 -17.85 -17.62 -62.97
C VAL A 833 -16.56 -16.85 -63.30
N GLY A 834 -15.89 -17.18 -64.41
CA GLY A 834 -14.64 -16.54 -64.84
C GLY A 834 -13.39 -17.04 -64.10
N LEU A 835 -13.42 -18.26 -63.59
CA LEU A 835 -12.30 -18.85 -62.83
C LEU A 835 -11.27 -19.51 -63.77
N PRO A 836 -9.94 -19.35 -63.57
CA PRO A 836 -8.95 -20.00 -64.39
C PRO A 836 -9.02 -21.54 -64.28
N PRO A 837 -8.71 -22.29 -65.35
CA PRO A 837 -8.95 -23.73 -65.44
C PRO A 837 -8.19 -24.55 -64.40
N GLN A 838 -6.99 -24.11 -64.00
CA GLN A 838 -6.18 -24.79 -63.00
C GLN A 838 -6.89 -24.85 -61.63
N TYR A 839 -7.44 -23.73 -61.16
CA TYR A 839 -8.16 -23.64 -59.89
C TYR A 839 -9.48 -24.39 -59.93
N ALA A 840 -10.24 -24.29 -61.03
CA ALA A 840 -11.46 -25.06 -61.21
C ALA A 840 -11.21 -26.58 -61.16
N GLN A 841 -10.16 -27.07 -61.86
CA GLN A 841 -9.77 -28.47 -61.82
C GLN A 841 -9.32 -28.93 -60.43
N ASN A 842 -8.59 -28.09 -59.69
CA ASN A 842 -8.17 -28.41 -58.32
C ASN A 842 -9.37 -28.50 -57.36
N ILE A 843 -10.36 -27.61 -57.50
CA ILE A 843 -11.62 -27.67 -56.74
C ILE A 843 -12.38 -28.95 -57.10
N ILE A 844 -12.56 -29.28 -58.38
CA ILE A 844 -13.22 -30.52 -58.83
C ILE A 844 -12.51 -31.76 -58.27
N LYS A 845 -11.18 -31.83 -58.36
CA LYS A 845 -10.37 -32.92 -57.77
C LYS A 845 -10.63 -33.02 -56.26
N SER A 846 -10.59 -31.92 -55.52
CA SER A 846 -10.80 -31.93 -54.06
C SER A 846 -12.21 -32.38 -53.64
N ILE A 847 -13.25 -31.97 -54.39
CA ILE A 847 -14.64 -32.40 -54.12
C ILE A 847 -14.78 -33.89 -54.41
N THR A 848 -14.24 -34.36 -55.55
CA THR A 848 -14.34 -35.77 -55.95
C THR A 848 -13.58 -36.69 -55.02
N THR A 849 -12.34 -36.38 -54.61
CA THR A 849 -11.61 -37.19 -53.61
C THR A 849 -12.34 -37.24 -52.28
N THR A 850 -12.92 -36.12 -51.82
CA THR A 850 -13.68 -36.06 -50.56
C THR A 850 -14.95 -36.93 -50.63
N LYS A 851 -15.67 -36.91 -51.76
CA LYS A 851 -16.89 -37.73 -51.95
C LYS A 851 -16.58 -39.21 -52.17
N LEU A 852 -15.50 -39.53 -52.89
CA LEU A 852 -15.03 -40.90 -53.09
C LEU A 852 -14.57 -41.54 -51.77
N ALA A 853 -13.84 -40.82 -50.91
CA ALA A 853 -13.46 -41.30 -49.59
C ALA A 853 -14.69 -41.67 -48.73
N ALA A 854 -15.70 -40.78 -48.65
CA ALA A 854 -16.93 -41.04 -47.91
C ALA A 854 -17.72 -42.25 -48.46
N ALA A 855 -17.71 -42.48 -49.78
CA ALA A 855 -18.32 -43.66 -50.39
C ALA A 855 -17.55 -44.95 -50.05
N LEU A 856 -16.22 -44.91 -50.07
CA LEU A 856 -15.35 -46.04 -49.72
C LEU A 856 -15.50 -46.43 -48.23
N GLU A 857 -15.48 -45.48 -47.31
CA GLU A 857 -15.71 -45.73 -45.87
C GLU A 857 -17.07 -46.41 -45.63
N THR A 858 -18.12 -45.95 -46.32
CA THR A 858 -19.46 -46.55 -46.24
C THR A 858 -19.49 -47.99 -46.76
N ALA A 859 -18.81 -48.28 -47.87
CA ALA A 859 -18.77 -49.61 -48.46
C ALA A 859 -17.92 -50.61 -47.64
N VAL A 860 -16.84 -50.13 -47.01
CA VAL A 860 -16.04 -50.91 -46.03
C VAL A 860 -16.84 -51.22 -44.78
N GLY A 861 -17.58 -50.24 -44.22
CA GLY A 861 -18.44 -50.45 -43.05
C GLY A 861 -19.56 -51.47 -43.28
N GLN A 862 -20.00 -51.64 -44.53
CA GLN A 862 -20.96 -52.68 -44.93
C GLN A 862 -20.32 -54.04 -45.25
N GLY A 863 -18.99 -54.16 -45.16
CA GLY A 863 -18.26 -55.40 -45.45
C GLY A 863 -18.35 -55.86 -46.91
N ARG A 864 -18.65 -54.93 -47.83
CA ARG A 864 -18.81 -55.18 -49.27
C ARG A 864 -17.52 -55.09 -50.08
N LEU A 865 -16.43 -54.53 -49.53
CA LEU A 865 -15.11 -54.56 -50.14
C LEU A 865 -14.30 -55.77 -49.68
N SER A 866 -13.75 -56.49 -50.65
CA SER A 866 -12.73 -57.53 -50.50
C SER A 866 -11.32 -56.98 -50.75
N ILE A 867 -10.30 -57.70 -50.30
CA ILE A 867 -8.89 -57.36 -50.58
C ILE A 867 -8.56 -57.29 -52.08
N LYS A 868 -9.32 -57.99 -52.92
CA LYS A 868 -9.16 -57.99 -54.39
C LYS A 868 -9.62 -56.66 -54.99
N GLU A 869 -10.80 -56.18 -54.61
CA GLU A 869 -11.30 -54.86 -55.02
C GLU A 869 -10.41 -53.73 -54.48
N ILE A 870 -9.78 -53.90 -53.32
CA ILE A 870 -8.78 -52.97 -52.79
C ILE A 870 -7.50 -52.95 -53.66
N ARG A 871 -7.05 -54.10 -54.19
CA ARG A 871 -5.95 -54.15 -55.16
C ARG A 871 -6.34 -53.44 -56.47
N GLU A 872 -7.54 -53.67 -56.99
CA GLU A 872 -8.07 -52.99 -58.20
C GLU A 872 -8.19 -51.46 -58.02
N LEU A 873 -8.59 -50.98 -56.83
CA LEU A 873 -8.63 -49.56 -56.50
C LEU A 873 -7.22 -48.93 -56.41
N LYS A 874 -6.22 -49.70 -55.94
CA LYS A 874 -4.82 -49.29 -55.89
C LYS A 874 -4.19 -49.24 -57.29
N GLU A 875 -4.51 -50.22 -58.14
CA GLU A 875 -4.10 -50.25 -59.56
C GLU A 875 -4.71 -49.11 -60.37
N SER A 876 -5.94 -48.69 -60.05
CA SER A 876 -6.57 -47.48 -60.61
C SER A 876 -6.07 -46.16 -59.99
N SER A 877 -4.93 -46.19 -59.30
CA SER A 877 -4.21 -45.03 -58.73
C SER A 877 -4.97 -44.21 -57.68
N VAL A 878 -5.91 -44.84 -56.97
CA VAL A 878 -6.55 -44.26 -55.79
C VAL A 878 -5.67 -44.50 -54.56
N ASP A 879 -5.21 -43.44 -53.88
CA ASP A 879 -4.35 -43.60 -52.71
C ASP A 879 -5.14 -43.93 -51.43
N ILE A 880 -5.40 -45.23 -51.28
CA ILE A 880 -6.22 -45.84 -50.22
C ILE A 880 -5.72 -45.49 -48.81
N ASN A 881 -4.41 -45.19 -48.66
CA ASN A 881 -3.79 -44.83 -47.38
C ASN A 881 -4.39 -43.57 -46.75
N THR A 882 -4.78 -42.61 -47.59
CA THR A 882 -5.33 -41.31 -47.16
C THR A 882 -6.86 -41.34 -47.13
N MET A 883 -7.48 -42.25 -47.87
CA MET A 883 -8.95 -42.34 -48.00
C MET A 883 -9.64 -43.31 -47.03
N ILE A 884 -8.90 -44.20 -46.36
CA ILE A 884 -9.46 -45.17 -45.40
C ILE A 884 -8.66 -45.17 -44.09
N SER A 885 -9.35 -44.95 -42.98
CA SER A 885 -8.78 -44.93 -41.63
C SER A 885 -8.07 -46.24 -41.23
N GLU A 886 -7.02 -46.14 -40.40
CA GLU A 886 -6.19 -47.29 -39.97
C GLU A 886 -7.04 -48.40 -39.31
N SER A 887 -8.02 -48.03 -38.49
CA SER A 887 -8.91 -48.98 -37.80
C SER A 887 -9.81 -49.78 -38.76
N LEU A 888 -10.29 -49.16 -39.84
CA LEU A 888 -11.05 -49.87 -40.88
C LEU A 888 -10.15 -50.81 -41.69
N ARG A 889 -8.90 -50.41 -41.97
CA ARG A 889 -7.89 -51.27 -42.62
C ARG A 889 -7.53 -52.48 -41.74
N GLU A 890 -7.33 -52.30 -40.43
CA GLU A 890 -7.10 -53.41 -39.48
C GLU A 890 -8.31 -54.37 -39.38
N ASN A 891 -9.55 -53.88 -39.47
CA ASN A 891 -10.75 -54.73 -39.46
C ASN A 891 -10.92 -55.52 -40.78
N LEU A 892 -10.62 -54.92 -41.92
CA LEU A 892 -10.57 -55.61 -43.23
C LEU A 892 -9.54 -56.73 -43.23
N PHE A 893 -8.35 -56.49 -42.65
CA PHE A 893 -7.33 -57.52 -42.48
C PHE A 893 -7.83 -58.69 -41.63
N LYS A 894 -8.40 -58.42 -40.46
CA LYS A 894 -8.96 -59.45 -39.57
C LYS A 894 -9.99 -60.34 -40.26
N LYS A 895 -10.95 -59.72 -40.97
CA LYS A 895 -11.99 -60.46 -41.71
C LYS A 895 -11.39 -61.33 -42.82
N THR A 896 -10.47 -60.77 -43.61
CA THR A 896 -9.80 -61.49 -44.71
C THR A 896 -9.03 -62.71 -44.18
N VAL A 897 -8.37 -62.59 -43.03
CA VAL A 897 -7.64 -63.70 -42.38
C VAL A 897 -8.61 -64.77 -41.84
N ASP A 898 -9.73 -64.37 -41.25
CA ASP A 898 -10.75 -65.31 -40.74
C ASP A 898 -11.45 -66.08 -41.89
N ASP A 899 -11.67 -65.42 -43.03
CA ASP A 899 -12.17 -66.05 -44.27
C ASP A 899 -11.17 -67.08 -44.83
N ILE A 900 -9.86 -66.81 -44.77
CA ILE A 900 -8.79 -67.74 -45.22
C ILE A 900 -8.76 -69.00 -44.35
N PHE A 901 -8.82 -68.85 -43.02
CA PHE A 901 -8.85 -69.98 -42.08
C PHE A 901 -10.15 -70.80 -42.12
N SER A 902 -11.19 -70.31 -42.79
CA SER A 902 -12.51 -70.98 -42.92
C SER A 902 -12.75 -71.53 -44.34
N SER A 903 -11.70 -71.71 -45.14
CA SER A 903 -11.80 -72.02 -46.58
C SER A 903 -11.96 -73.51 -46.91
N GLY A 904 -11.75 -74.43 -45.97
CA GLY A 904 -11.83 -75.88 -46.13
C GLY A 904 -10.64 -76.54 -46.83
N THR A 905 -9.61 -75.77 -47.20
CA THR A 905 -8.52 -76.19 -48.10
C THR A 905 -7.29 -76.78 -47.39
N GLY A 906 -7.01 -76.35 -46.15
CA GLY A 906 -5.84 -76.81 -45.38
C GLY A 906 -4.49 -76.30 -45.90
N GLU A 907 -4.52 -75.17 -46.62
CA GLU A 907 -3.36 -74.49 -47.17
C GLU A 907 -3.32 -73.05 -46.65
N PHE A 908 -2.17 -72.69 -46.11
CA PHE A 908 -1.91 -71.40 -45.50
C PHE A 908 -0.62 -70.85 -46.09
N ASP A 909 -0.73 -69.84 -46.96
CA ASP A 909 0.44 -69.14 -47.50
C ASP A 909 0.88 -68.04 -46.53
N GLY A 910 1.96 -68.31 -45.80
CA GLY A 910 2.56 -67.34 -44.90
C GLY A 910 3.11 -66.10 -45.60
N ALA A 911 3.53 -66.18 -46.87
CA ALA A 911 4.01 -65.01 -47.60
C ALA A 911 2.86 -64.08 -47.99
N GLU A 912 1.73 -64.63 -48.46
CA GLU A 912 0.56 -63.79 -48.74
C GLU A 912 -0.02 -63.17 -47.46
N VAL A 913 -0.20 -63.96 -46.39
CA VAL A 913 -0.86 -63.48 -45.15
C VAL A 913 0.02 -62.57 -44.29
N TYR A 914 1.32 -62.85 -44.16
CA TYR A 914 2.20 -62.04 -43.29
C TYR A 914 2.89 -60.88 -44.01
N GLU A 915 3.00 -60.91 -45.34
CA GLU A 915 3.71 -59.86 -46.07
C GLU A 915 2.83 -59.15 -47.11
N ASN A 916 2.17 -59.86 -48.02
CA ASN A 916 1.49 -59.20 -49.14
C ASN A 916 0.22 -58.45 -48.69
N ILE A 917 -0.68 -59.09 -47.94
CA ILE A 917 -1.91 -58.43 -47.46
C ILE A 917 -1.57 -57.24 -46.51
N PRO A 918 -0.61 -57.33 -45.56
CA PRO A 918 -0.18 -56.19 -44.76
C PRO A 918 0.48 -55.07 -45.57
N ARG A 919 1.24 -55.38 -46.64
CA ARG A 919 1.79 -54.38 -47.59
C ARG A 919 0.68 -53.73 -48.43
N ASP A 920 -0.37 -54.47 -48.77
CA ASP A 920 -1.49 -53.95 -49.56
C ASP A 920 -2.34 -52.95 -48.76
N LEU A 921 -2.66 -53.30 -47.51
CA LEU A 921 -3.42 -52.47 -46.58
C LEU A 921 -2.56 -51.46 -45.81
N ASN A 922 -1.23 -51.50 -45.97
CA ASN A 922 -0.26 -50.68 -45.24
C ASN A 922 -0.47 -50.73 -43.71
N ILE A 923 -0.46 -51.96 -43.18
CA ILE A 923 -0.58 -52.31 -41.76
C ILE A 923 0.78 -52.82 -41.28
N ASN A 924 1.15 -52.50 -40.04
CA ASN A 924 2.39 -53.01 -39.44
C ASN A 924 2.41 -54.55 -39.41
N ALA A 925 3.42 -55.16 -40.06
CA ALA A 925 3.55 -56.60 -40.22
C ALA A 925 3.64 -57.37 -38.88
N ASP A 926 4.16 -56.76 -37.82
CA ASP A 926 4.26 -57.38 -36.49
C ASP A 926 2.91 -57.35 -35.74
N LYS A 927 2.11 -56.28 -35.93
CA LYS A 927 0.70 -56.27 -35.49
C LYS A 927 -0.08 -57.35 -36.23
N ALA A 928 0.08 -57.41 -37.56
CA ALA A 928 -0.60 -58.39 -38.43
C ALA A 928 -0.28 -59.84 -38.00
N LYS A 929 1.00 -60.17 -37.81
CA LYS A 929 1.45 -61.48 -37.30
C LYS A 929 0.81 -61.85 -35.97
N LYS A 930 0.78 -60.92 -34.99
CA LYS A 930 0.13 -61.16 -33.69
C LYS A 930 -1.36 -61.48 -33.83
N VAL A 931 -2.08 -60.70 -34.63
CA VAL A 931 -3.52 -60.90 -34.90
C VAL A 931 -3.78 -62.25 -35.57
N VAL A 932 -2.96 -62.63 -36.56
CA VAL A 932 -3.06 -63.94 -37.23
C VAL A 932 -2.80 -65.10 -36.25
N HIS A 933 -1.79 -65.00 -35.39
CA HIS A 933 -1.50 -66.05 -34.40
C HIS A 933 -2.60 -66.15 -33.31
N GLU A 934 -3.20 -65.04 -32.91
CA GLU A 934 -4.32 -65.02 -31.96
C GLU A 934 -5.58 -65.67 -32.55
N LEU A 935 -5.93 -65.29 -33.78
CA LEU A 935 -7.01 -65.92 -34.55
C LEU A 935 -6.76 -67.43 -34.72
N ALA A 936 -5.58 -67.83 -35.21
CA ALA A 936 -5.22 -69.24 -35.42
C ALA A 936 -5.33 -70.07 -34.13
N ARG A 937 -4.85 -69.58 -32.97
CA ARG A 937 -4.99 -70.28 -31.69
C ARG A 937 -6.44 -70.47 -31.28
N SER A 938 -7.28 -69.44 -31.42
CA SER A 938 -8.71 -69.55 -31.10
C SER A 938 -9.45 -70.48 -32.07
N ARG A 939 -9.04 -70.52 -33.34
CA ARG A 939 -9.64 -71.38 -34.37
C ARG A 939 -9.19 -72.83 -34.26
N LEU A 940 -7.96 -73.13 -33.82
CA LEU A 940 -7.46 -74.51 -33.60
C LEU A 940 -8.38 -75.36 -32.71
N SER A 941 -8.69 -74.88 -31.50
CA SER A 941 -9.60 -75.62 -30.61
C SER A 941 -11.01 -75.72 -31.18
N ASN A 942 -11.50 -74.63 -31.79
CA ASN A 942 -12.86 -74.57 -32.33
C ASN A 942 -13.06 -75.48 -33.55
N SER A 943 -12.05 -75.62 -34.41
CA SER A 943 -12.08 -76.51 -35.59
C SER A 943 -11.99 -77.98 -35.19
N LEU A 944 -11.30 -78.34 -34.11
CA LEU A 944 -11.37 -79.70 -33.55
C LEU A 944 -12.75 -80.00 -32.95
N ILE A 945 -13.33 -79.08 -32.17
CA ILE A 945 -14.69 -79.22 -31.63
C ILE A 945 -15.72 -79.34 -32.75
N GLN A 946 -15.59 -78.53 -33.81
CA GLN A 946 -16.42 -78.63 -35.01
C GLN A 946 -16.25 -79.98 -35.69
N ALA A 947 -15.02 -80.46 -35.88
CA ALA A 947 -14.76 -81.79 -36.44
C ALA A 947 -15.44 -82.90 -35.64
N VAL A 948 -15.26 -82.96 -34.31
CA VAL A 948 -15.94 -83.97 -33.47
C VAL A 948 -17.47 -83.83 -33.52
N SER A 949 -18.01 -82.60 -33.56
CA SER A 949 -19.46 -82.41 -33.72
C SER A 949 -19.99 -82.95 -35.06
N LEU A 950 -19.21 -82.79 -36.14
CA LEU A 950 -19.55 -83.25 -37.48
C LEU A 950 -19.37 -84.77 -37.64
N LEU A 951 -18.44 -85.36 -36.89
CA LEU A 951 -18.30 -86.81 -36.72
C LEU A 951 -19.58 -87.42 -36.13
N ARG A 952 -20.07 -86.87 -35.01
CA ARG A 952 -21.32 -87.29 -34.36
C ARG A 952 -22.55 -87.14 -35.28
N GLN A 953 -22.54 -86.10 -36.14
CA GLN A 953 -23.57 -85.89 -37.17
C GLN A 953 -23.36 -86.73 -38.45
N ARG A 954 -22.33 -87.58 -38.51
CA ARG A 954 -21.94 -88.40 -39.69
C ARG A 954 -21.71 -87.62 -40.99
N ASN A 955 -21.43 -86.31 -40.92
CA ASN A 955 -21.18 -85.47 -42.09
C ASN A 955 -19.71 -85.52 -42.50
N HIS A 956 -19.30 -86.63 -43.13
CA HIS A 956 -17.90 -86.89 -43.49
C HIS A 956 -17.26 -85.83 -44.40
N LYS A 957 -18.04 -85.16 -45.27
CA LYS A 957 -17.50 -84.14 -46.19
C LYS A 957 -17.16 -82.83 -45.47
N ALA A 958 -18.08 -82.33 -44.64
CA ALA A 958 -17.82 -81.14 -43.83
C ALA A 958 -16.77 -81.40 -42.73
N LEU A 959 -16.72 -82.64 -42.24
CA LEU A 959 -15.68 -83.09 -41.32
C LEU A 959 -14.28 -82.96 -41.94
N VAL A 960 -14.08 -83.44 -43.17
CA VAL A 960 -12.78 -83.34 -43.85
C VAL A 960 -12.38 -81.88 -44.12
N SER A 961 -13.32 -80.97 -44.44
CA SER A 961 -13.00 -79.54 -44.53
C SER A 961 -12.61 -78.95 -43.17
N SER A 962 -13.32 -79.28 -42.09
CA SER A 962 -12.99 -78.81 -40.72
C SER A 962 -11.62 -79.33 -40.24
N LEU A 963 -11.24 -80.55 -40.61
CA LEU A 963 -9.91 -81.12 -40.34
C LEU A 963 -8.82 -80.47 -41.21
N ASN A 964 -9.15 -80.07 -42.44
CA ASN A 964 -8.25 -79.26 -43.26
C ASN A 964 -8.06 -77.86 -42.65
N ASP A 965 -9.13 -77.20 -42.17
CA ASP A 965 -9.05 -75.89 -41.51
C ASP A 965 -8.20 -75.95 -40.23
N LEU A 966 -8.33 -77.04 -39.46
CA LEU A 966 -7.44 -77.34 -38.33
C LEU A 966 -5.96 -77.40 -38.75
N LEU A 967 -5.66 -78.06 -39.87
CA LEU A 967 -4.30 -78.14 -40.43
C LEU A 967 -3.80 -76.80 -41.01
N ALA A 968 -4.67 -75.94 -41.54
CA ALA A 968 -4.29 -74.57 -41.92
C ALA A 968 -3.93 -73.72 -40.69
N CYS A 969 -4.69 -73.85 -39.60
CA CYS A 969 -4.40 -73.12 -38.37
C CYS A 969 -3.12 -73.63 -37.69
N ASP A 970 -2.82 -74.93 -37.73
CA ASP A 970 -1.56 -75.49 -37.19
C ASP A 970 -0.33 -75.10 -38.02
N LYS A 971 -0.46 -74.94 -39.34
CA LYS A 971 0.59 -74.36 -40.18
C LYS A 971 0.91 -72.90 -39.81
N ALA A 972 -0.09 -72.13 -39.34
CA ALA A 972 0.10 -70.76 -38.88
C ALA A 972 0.60 -70.66 -37.42
N VAL A 973 0.31 -71.65 -36.57
CA VAL A 973 0.81 -71.79 -35.20
C VAL A 973 1.06 -73.28 -34.90
N PRO A 974 2.32 -73.76 -34.97
CA PRO A 974 2.65 -75.14 -34.67
C PRO A 974 2.28 -75.50 -33.22
N SER A 975 1.39 -76.48 -33.08
CA SER A 975 0.76 -76.84 -31.81
C SER A 975 1.41 -78.05 -31.14
N THR A 976 1.24 -78.15 -29.83
CA THR A 976 1.31 -79.42 -29.09
C THR A 976 0.12 -80.32 -29.46
N PRO A 977 0.18 -81.65 -29.22
CA PRO A 977 -0.97 -82.53 -29.44
C PRO A 977 -2.22 -82.03 -28.71
N LEU A 978 -3.38 -82.17 -29.34
CA LEU A 978 -4.65 -81.69 -28.83
C LEU A 978 -5.31 -82.77 -27.98
N SER A 979 -5.42 -82.56 -26.67
CA SER A 979 -6.08 -83.50 -25.77
C SER A 979 -7.60 -83.50 -25.97
N TRP A 980 -8.18 -84.67 -26.26
CA TRP A 980 -9.62 -84.91 -26.25
C TRP A 980 -9.95 -86.05 -25.28
N GLU A 981 -11.12 -85.98 -24.63
CA GLU A 981 -11.49 -86.92 -23.56
C GLU A 981 -11.77 -88.34 -24.07
N VAL A 982 -12.18 -88.49 -25.33
CA VAL A 982 -12.51 -89.79 -25.95
C VAL A 982 -11.52 -90.12 -27.07
N PRO A 983 -10.51 -90.99 -26.84
CA PRO A 983 -9.50 -91.31 -27.85
C PRO A 983 -10.07 -92.11 -29.04
N GLU A 984 -11.21 -92.78 -28.85
CA GLU A 984 -11.90 -93.50 -29.92
C GLU A 984 -12.48 -92.54 -30.99
N GLU A 985 -13.03 -91.39 -30.57
CA GLU A 985 -13.48 -90.36 -31.53
C GLU A 985 -12.31 -89.80 -32.35
N LEU A 986 -11.12 -89.65 -31.75
CA LEU A 986 -9.91 -89.22 -32.47
C LEU A 986 -9.43 -90.27 -33.49
N ALA A 987 -9.52 -91.55 -33.15
CA ALA A 987 -9.24 -92.65 -34.07
C ALA A 987 -10.22 -92.65 -35.26
N ASP A 988 -11.51 -92.44 -35.01
CA ASP A 988 -12.54 -92.35 -36.05
C ASP A 988 -12.35 -91.13 -36.98
N LEU A 989 -12.01 -89.96 -36.43
CA LEU A 989 -11.60 -88.79 -37.21
C LEU A 989 -10.45 -89.15 -38.16
N PHE A 990 -9.42 -89.83 -37.65
CA PHE A 990 -8.26 -90.24 -38.44
C PHE A 990 -8.63 -91.28 -39.51
N ILE A 991 -9.47 -92.28 -39.21
CA ILE A 991 -9.96 -93.26 -40.20
C ILE A 991 -10.71 -92.56 -41.34
N ILE A 992 -11.62 -91.62 -41.03
CA ILE A 992 -12.41 -90.93 -42.05
C ILE A 992 -11.53 -90.01 -42.90
N TYR A 993 -10.54 -89.36 -42.31
CA TYR A 993 -9.55 -88.58 -43.05
C TYR A 993 -8.64 -89.48 -43.91
N VAL A 994 -8.20 -90.64 -43.42
CA VAL A 994 -7.43 -91.64 -44.20
C VAL A 994 -8.24 -92.22 -45.38
N LYS A 995 -9.57 -92.28 -45.26
CA LYS A 995 -10.50 -92.67 -46.34
C LYS A 995 -10.70 -91.59 -47.42
N SER A 996 -10.30 -90.34 -47.20
CA SER A 996 -10.43 -89.26 -48.19
C SER A 996 -9.17 -89.01 -49.05
N ASP A 997 -8.20 -89.94 -49.01
CA ASP A 997 -6.91 -89.88 -49.74
C ASP A 997 -6.12 -88.55 -49.65
N PRO A 998 -5.94 -87.95 -48.47
CA PRO A 998 -5.15 -86.73 -48.30
C PRO A 998 -3.63 -86.98 -48.45
N PRO A 999 -2.84 -85.92 -48.77
CA PRO A 999 -1.38 -86.02 -48.91
C PRO A 999 -0.69 -86.61 -47.68
N PRO A 1000 0.40 -87.39 -47.84
CA PRO A 1000 1.07 -88.06 -46.73
C PRO A 1000 1.59 -87.09 -45.66
N GLU A 1001 2.01 -85.89 -46.05
CA GLU A 1001 2.42 -84.82 -45.14
C GLU A 1001 1.27 -84.34 -44.23
N LYS A 1002 0.06 -84.13 -44.81
CA LYS A 1002 -1.15 -83.74 -44.06
C LYS A 1002 -1.57 -84.90 -43.13
N LEU A 1003 -1.41 -86.15 -43.54
CA LEU A 1003 -1.67 -87.35 -42.72
C LEU A 1003 -0.73 -87.48 -41.51
N SER A 1004 0.59 -87.42 -41.73
CA SER A 1004 1.58 -87.52 -40.65
C SER A 1004 1.43 -86.37 -39.65
N ARG A 1005 1.12 -85.16 -40.12
CA ARG A 1005 0.88 -84.02 -39.22
C ARG A 1005 -0.42 -84.16 -38.44
N LEU A 1006 -1.51 -84.63 -39.06
CA LEU A 1006 -2.75 -84.89 -38.34
C LEU A 1006 -2.59 -86.02 -37.31
N GLN A 1007 -1.85 -87.09 -37.64
CA GLN A 1007 -1.54 -88.18 -36.70
C GLN A 1007 -0.85 -87.65 -35.43
N TYR A 1008 0.12 -86.74 -35.60
CA TYR A 1008 0.81 -86.07 -34.48
C TYR A 1008 -0.11 -85.15 -33.67
N LEU A 1009 -1.02 -84.42 -34.32
CA LEU A 1009 -1.94 -83.51 -33.64
C LEU A 1009 -3.04 -84.22 -32.84
N LEU A 1010 -3.43 -85.43 -33.25
CA LEU A 1010 -4.42 -86.28 -32.58
C LEU A 1010 -3.80 -87.29 -31.59
N ASP A 1011 -2.48 -87.25 -31.38
CA ASP A 1011 -1.69 -88.12 -30.49
C ASP A 1011 -1.87 -89.64 -30.73
N ILE A 1012 -1.99 -90.06 -31.99
CA ILE A 1012 -2.21 -91.46 -32.36
C ILE A 1012 -0.88 -92.19 -32.55
N SER A 1013 -0.61 -93.19 -31.71
CA SER A 1013 0.61 -94.01 -31.77
C SER A 1013 0.82 -94.67 -33.12
N ASP A 1014 2.07 -94.84 -33.57
CA ASP A 1014 2.37 -95.41 -34.89
C ASP A 1014 1.78 -96.82 -35.08
N SER A 1015 1.78 -97.64 -34.03
CA SER A 1015 1.15 -98.97 -34.05
C SER A 1015 -0.37 -98.96 -34.25
N THR A 1016 -1.07 -97.94 -33.73
CA THR A 1016 -2.52 -97.80 -33.97
C THR A 1016 -2.79 -97.11 -35.31
N ALA A 1017 -1.96 -96.16 -35.74
CA ALA A 1017 -2.06 -95.57 -37.07
C ALA A 1017 -1.86 -96.61 -38.19
N GLU A 1018 -0.95 -97.57 -38.03
CA GLU A 1018 -0.75 -98.68 -38.97
C GLU A 1018 -1.93 -99.66 -39.02
N THR A 1019 -2.51 -100.05 -37.88
CA THR A 1019 -3.69 -100.93 -37.88
C THR A 1019 -4.93 -100.25 -38.47
N LEU A 1020 -5.13 -98.96 -38.20
CA LEU A 1020 -6.19 -98.16 -38.80
C LEU A 1020 -6.00 -97.93 -40.31
N ARG A 1021 -4.75 -97.80 -40.78
CA ARG A 1021 -4.43 -97.83 -42.22
C ARG A 1021 -4.71 -99.20 -42.83
N ALA A 1022 -4.34 -100.30 -42.18
CA ALA A 1022 -4.64 -101.66 -42.67
C ALA A 1022 -6.15 -101.98 -42.73
N MET A 1023 -6.97 -101.33 -41.88
CA MET A 1023 -8.44 -101.41 -41.97
C MET A 1023 -9.02 -100.73 -43.22
N LYS A 1024 -8.28 -99.83 -43.90
CA LYS A 1024 -8.69 -99.23 -45.18
C LYS A 1024 -8.71 -100.26 -46.31
N ASP A 1025 -7.70 -101.12 -46.37
CA ASP A 1025 -7.47 -102.02 -47.51
C ASP A 1025 -8.32 -103.30 -47.46
N LYS A 1026 -8.98 -103.57 -46.33
CA LYS A 1026 -9.97 -104.66 -46.20
C LYS A 1026 -11.35 -104.26 -46.76
N ALA A 1027 -11.41 -104.09 -48.08
CA ALA A 1027 -12.68 -104.01 -48.81
C ALA A 1027 -13.19 -105.41 -49.21
N LEU A 1028 -14.39 -105.78 -48.75
CA LEU A 1028 -15.22 -106.90 -49.24
C LEU A 1028 -16.70 -106.44 -49.25
N PRO A 1029 -17.60 -107.10 -50.00
CA PRO A 1029 -18.35 -106.41 -51.05
C PRO A 1029 -19.77 -105.98 -50.67
N ASN A 1030 -20.38 -105.19 -51.57
CA ASN A 1030 -21.74 -104.67 -51.51
C ASN A 1030 -22.81 -105.62 -50.94
N GLY A 1031 -23.63 -105.07 -50.02
CA GLY A 1031 -25.08 -105.29 -50.07
C GLY A 1031 -25.73 -105.91 -48.84
N ALA A 1032 -26.11 -105.06 -47.88
CA ALA A 1032 -27.35 -105.22 -47.11
C ALA A 1032 -27.76 -103.87 -46.51
N ALA A 1033 -29.02 -103.48 -46.66
CA ALA A 1033 -29.61 -102.48 -45.79
C ALA A 1033 -29.87 -103.13 -44.43
N GLY A 1034 -29.52 -102.44 -43.35
CA GLY A 1034 -29.73 -102.88 -41.98
C GLY A 1034 -29.83 -101.65 -41.09
N GLU A 1035 -31.05 -101.24 -40.80
CA GLU A 1035 -31.34 -100.36 -39.67
C GLU A 1035 -31.06 -101.15 -38.40
N GLU A 1036 -30.04 -100.76 -37.63
CA GLU A 1036 -29.99 -101.06 -36.20
C GLU A 1036 -29.91 -99.75 -35.44
N GLU A 1037 -31.09 -99.31 -35.02
CA GLU A 1037 -31.30 -98.34 -33.95
C GLU A 1037 -30.78 -98.94 -32.64
N PHE A 1038 -29.90 -98.23 -31.92
CA PHE A 1038 -29.93 -98.30 -30.46
C PHE A 1038 -29.49 -96.99 -29.80
N VAL A 1039 -30.26 -96.67 -28.76
CA VAL A 1039 -30.24 -95.47 -27.91
C VAL A 1039 -28.93 -95.27 -27.16
N PHE A 1040 -28.40 -94.03 -27.18
CA PHE A 1040 -28.14 -93.21 -25.98
C PHE A 1040 -28.12 -91.72 -26.33
#